data_AF-A0A9X3TCK6-F1
#
_entry.id   AF-A0A9X3TCK6-F1
#
_cell.length_a   1.000
_cell.length_b   1.000
_cell.length_c   1.000
_cell.angle_alpha   90.00
_cell.angle_beta   90.00
_cell.angle_gamma   90.00
#
_symmetry.space_group_name_H-M   'P 1'
#
loop_
_entity.id
_entity.type
_entity.pdbx_description
1 polymer ?
#
loop_
_entity_poly.entity_id
_entity_poly.type
_entity_poly.pdbx_seq_one_letter_code
_entity_poly.pdbx_strand_id
1 'polypeptide(L)'
;MSELDKGWNLASNGANAGAIKAGDTVDIGVADPTDSNLTATKTGNNVAFALSKDLTLDSVTTGQIAVGNVAIDSTTNTIKGLSNKDLTAADFATQGRAATEEQLQQVISNNITEVVDGNGNKVNIIDQVVNTQPDNKNQDSLFLTYDKQGQETTDRLTIAQTVQKMNTEGVKFFHTNADTSKGDLGTTNDSSAGGLNSTAIGVNAIVEAGADSSVALGHNTKVAGAQSIAIGNGAEALGTQSISIGTGNKVNGDHSGAIGDPTIVDGSNSYSVGNNNQVLTDDTFVLGNNVTQTVAGSVVLGTGSAATTGADVAGYTLSAATTADKTAISNTTSTTGAVAVGDAANGIYRQITGVAAGTADADVVNVAQLKAVGNQVVETQTALVDSLGGNAKVNADGTITGPTYNVAQGTQTNVGDALTALDQAIGNAATTSKTTVSNGENIVVNKTKNADGSDNYEVSTAKDLTVDSIAAGDTVLNNSGINIGNNAVVLNNTGLVIAGGPSVTTQGINAGNKQITNVAAGTSATDAVNKGQLDTAISNVNNNVNELANNAVKYDDANKDKITLGGANGTTISNVKDGEVAQGSKDAVNGGQLWNVQQQVNQNTSDISNIQTNIDNINSGKSGLVQQQTPNGEITVGKDTGGTTVNVAGKDGDRVVTGVKDGAIKADSKDAVNGSQLNTTNQKIVEYLGGGAGYDNITQSFTNPTYNVGGKDYNNVGGAVDALNKADQALNTKIDNVSNRLEQAFYSTNQRIDDVEKRANAGIAAAMALETAPFVPGKYTYAAGASYHGGENAVGVTLRKTADNGRWSITGGVAAASQGDPSVRIGISGVID
;
A
#
# COMPACT_ATOMS: atom_id res chain seq x y z
N MET A 1 110.49 65.09 45.52
CA MET A 1 109.33 64.44 44.87
C MET A 1 108.60 63.69 45.97
N SER A 2 107.79 64.30 46.84
CA SER A 2 106.46 64.94 46.65
C SER A 2 105.40 63.97 46.09
N GLU A 3 104.41 63.65 46.93
CA GLU A 3 103.14 62.94 46.68
C GLU A 3 103.07 61.39 46.75
N LEU A 4 104.12 60.64 47.16
CA LEU A 4 104.01 59.15 47.23
C LEU A 4 103.41 58.57 48.55
N ASP A 5 103.44 59.30 49.66
CA ASP A 5 102.99 58.79 50.98
C ASP A 5 101.50 59.01 51.29
N LYS A 6 100.69 59.49 50.34
CA LYS A 6 99.26 59.79 50.57
C LYS A 6 98.29 58.63 50.26
N GLY A 7 98.75 57.55 49.62
CA GLY A 7 97.90 56.41 49.26
C GLY A 7 96.77 56.75 48.28
N TRP A 8 96.01 55.76 47.82
CA TRP A 8 94.78 55.94 47.01
C TRP A 8 93.65 55.07 47.58
N ASN A 9 92.41 55.52 47.44
CA ASN A 9 91.23 54.78 47.90
C ASN A 9 90.75 53.84 46.80
N LEU A 10 90.52 52.56 47.15
CA LEU A 10 89.83 51.60 46.29
C LEU A 10 88.47 51.28 46.90
N ALA A 11 87.41 51.33 46.09
CA ALA A 11 86.06 50.90 46.47
C ALA A 11 85.55 49.89 45.44
N SER A 12 84.98 48.77 45.89
CA SER A 12 84.31 47.78 45.03
C SER A 12 82.80 47.82 45.31
N ASN A 13 81.97 47.85 44.25
CA ASN A 13 80.51 47.98 44.32
C ASN A 13 79.99 49.07 45.30
N GLY A 14 80.75 50.16 45.48
CA GLY A 14 80.34 51.31 46.30
C GLY A 14 80.55 51.18 47.83
N ALA A 15 81.29 50.19 48.34
CA ALA A 15 81.56 50.00 49.77
C ALA A 15 83.07 49.84 50.14
N ASN A 16 83.43 50.12 51.41
CA ASN A 16 84.76 49.95 52.05
C ASN A 16 85.95 50.80 51.51
N ALA A 17 85.85 52.14 51.59
CA ALA A 17 86.95 53.06 51.25
C ALA A 17 88.00 53.17 52.38
N GLY A 18 88.97 52.25 52.41
CA GLY A 18 90.19 52.36 53.21
C GLY A 18 91.37 52.85 52.36
N ALA A 19 92.29 53.63 52.95
CA ALA A 19 93.48 54.09 52.25
C ALA A 19 94.49 52.94 52.06
N ILE A 20 94.80 52.59 50.81
CA ILE A 20 95.86 51.64 50.47
C ILE A 20 97.22 52.36 50.56
N LYS A 21 98.14 51.85 51.38
CA LYS A 21 99.48 52.42 51.57
C LYS A 21 100.50 51.74 50.66
N ALA A 22 101.63 52.41 50.43
CA ALA A 22 102.74 51.83 49.67
C ALA A 22 103.28 50.57 50.37
N GLY A 23 103.11 49.41 49.72
CA GLY A 23 103.47 48.08 50.25
C GLY A 23 102.28 47.14 50.50
N ASP A 24 101.05 47.66 50.53
CA ASP A 24 99.84 46.86 50.71
C ASP A 24 99.51 46.05 49.44
N THR A 25 99.04 44.81 49.60
CA THR A 25 98.57 43.98 48.48
C THR A 25 97.06 44.14 48.30
N VAL A 26 96.63 44.50 47.09
CA VAL A 26 95.21 44.50 46.69
C VAL A 26 94.95 43.23 45.88
N ASP A 27 94.10 42.35 46.41
CA ASP A 27 93.65 41.15 45.70
C ASP A 27 92.39 41.46 44.88
N ILE A 28 92.44 41.16 43.58
CA ILE A 28 91.35 41.39 42.62
C ILE A 28 91.06 40.04 41.96
N GLY A 29 90.18 39.26 42.60
CA GLY A 29 89.70 37.95 42.13
C GLY A 29 88.17 37.91 41.98
N VAL A 30 87.63 36.73 41.69
CA VAL A 30 86.18 36.47 41.75
C VAL A 30 85.76 36.25 43.22
N ALA A 31 84.51 36.60 43.57
CA ALA A 31 84.05 36.63 44.97
C ALA A 31 84.08 35.26 45.67
N ASP A 32 83.98 34.16 44.90
CA ASP A 32 84.14 32.79 45.36
C ASP A 32 85.12 32.05 44.43
N PRO A 33 86.27 31.56 44.93
CA PRO A 33 87.26 30.86 44.11
C PRO A 33 86.80 29.50 43.58
N THR A 34 85.63 29.01 44.00
CA THR A 34 85.01 27.77 43.47
C THR A 34 84.03 28.03 42.33
N ASP A 35 83.69 29.29 42.03
CA ASP A 35 82.87 29.64 40.88
C ASP A 35 83.62 29.37 39.58
N SER A 36 83.12 28.42 38.78
CA SER A 36 83.70 28.05 37.48
C SER A 36 83.18 28.88 36.32
N ASN A 37 82.15 29.72 36.53
CA ASN A 37 81.48 30.49 35.48
C ASN A 37 82.21 31.81 35.16
N LEU A 38 82.98 32.37 36.11
CA LEU A 38 83.84 33.53 35.90
C LEU A 38 85.28 33.22 36.30
N THR A 39 86.24 33.61 35.46
CA THR A 39 87.67 33.48 35.75
C THR A 39 88.35 34.85 35.68
N ALA A 40 89.16 35.16 36.70
CA ALA A 40 90.02 36.33 36.72
C ALA A 40 91.47 35.89 36.49
N THR A 41 92.12 36.43 35.47
CA THR A 41 93.52 36.10 35.14
C THR A 41 94.37 37.37 35.10
N LYS A 42 95.57 37.31 35.69
CA LYS A 42 96.55 38.40 35.67
C LYS A 42 97.61 38.15 34.62
N THR A 43 97.88 39.13 33.78
CA THR A 43 99.00 39.08 32.83
C THR A 43 99.76 40.40 32.88
N GLY A 44 100.97 40.38 33.45
CA GLY A 44 101.72 41.60 33.74
C GLY A 44 100.95 42.52 34.69
N ASN A 45 100.64 43.74 34.22
CA ASN A 45 99.93 44.76 34.99
C ASN A 45 98.41 44.81 34.72
N ASN A 46 97.86 43.95 33.85
CA ASN A 46 96.43 43.90 33.56
C ASN A 46 95.75 42.73 34.29
N VAL A 47 94.52 42.95 34.75
CA VAL A 47 93.58 41.93 35.22
C VAL A 47 92.45 41.83 34.20
N ALA A 48 92.19 40.63 33.68
CA ALA A 48 91.11 40.36 32.74
C ALA A 48 90.09 39.40 33.37
N PHE A 49 88.81 39.68 33.12
CA PHE A 49 87.70 38.81 33.51
C PHE A 49 87.09 38.17 32.25
N ALA A 50 86.85 36.86 32.29
CA ALA A 50 86.16 36.13 31.23
C ALA A 50 85.10 35.19 31.81
N LEU A 51 83.96 35.04 31.11
CA LEU A 51 83.04 33.95 31.39
C LEU A 51 83.59 32.62 30.84
N SER A 52 83.33 31.52 31.54
CA SER A 52 83.62 30.19 31.04
C SER A 52 82.74 29.84 29.85
N LYS A 53 83.29 29.00 28.97
CA LYS A 53 82.60 28.56 27.74
C LYS A 53 81.42 27.63 28.05
N ASP A 54 81.57 26.83 29.10
CA ASP A 54 80.52 26.01 29.68
C ASP A 54 80.07 26.69 30.98
N LEU A 55 78.77 27.00 31.08
CA LEU A 55 78.19 27.61 32.27
C LEU A 55 77.40 26.56 33.05
N THR A 56 77.70 26.42 34.33
CA THR A 56 76.95 25.53 35.25
C THR A 56 75.92 26.37 35.98
N LEU A 57 74.64 26.22 35.66
CA LEU A 57 73.53 27.02 36.16
C LEU A 57 72.38 26.09 36.58
N ASP A 58 71.77 26.28 37.75
CA ASP A 58 70.63 25.47 38.21
C ASP A 58 69.34 25.76 37.42
N SER A 59 69.19 26.99 36.92
CA SER A 59 68.09 27.38 36.04
C SER A 59 68.48 28.59 35.19
N VAL A 60 67.88 28.71 33.99
CA VAL A 60 68.07 29.86 33.09
C VAL A 60 66.70 30.41 32.72
N THR A 61 66.41 31.65 33.09
CA THR A 61 65.22 32.37 32.62
C THR A 61 65.58 33.14 31.35
N THR A 62 65.14 32.65 30.20
CA THR A 62 65.36 33.25 28.88
C THR A 62 64.10 33.07 28.02
N GLY A 63 63.85 33.98 27.09
CA GLY A 63 62.71 33.87 26.16
C GLY A 63 62.85 32.72 25.15
N GLN A 64 64.07 32.28 24.85
CA GLN A 64 64.34 31.14 23.97
C GLN A 64 65.63 30.43 24.42
N ILE A 65 65.62 29.10 24.48
CA ILE A 65 66.82 28.26 24.66
C ILE A 65 67.07 27.53 23.34
N ALA A 66 68.24 27.74 22.74
CA ALA A 66 68.71 26.99 21.58
C ALA A 66 69.81 26.01 22.02
N VAL A 67 69.52 24.70 21.98
CA VAL A 67 70.51 23.63 22.25
C VAL A 67 70.78 22.89 20.95
N GLY A 68 71.80 23.33 20.21
CA GLY A 68 72.06 22.81 18.85
C GLY A 68 70.88 23.09 17.92
N ASN A 69 70.31 22.03 17.32
CA ASN A 69 69.19 22.15 16.37
C ASN A 69 67.82 22.07 17.05
N VAL A 70 67.73 21.77 18.36
CA VAL A 70 66.44 21.68 19.08
C VAL A 70 66.16 23.01 19.80
N ALA A 71 64.97 23.57 19.57
CA ALA A 71 64.51 24.81 20.19
C ALA A 71 63.23 24.58 20.98
N ILE A 72 63.17 25.11 22.21
CA ILE A 72 61.98 25.13 23.07
C ILE A 72 61.50 26.58 23.15
N ASP A 73 60.29 26.85 22.67
CA ASP A 73 59.68 28.18 22.64
C ASP A 73 58.52 28.24 23.63
N SER A 74 58.68 29.01 24.70
CA SER A 74 57.68 29.20 25.75
C SER A 74 56.55 30.17 25.37
N THR A 75 56.74 30.95 24.30
CA THR A 75 55.71 31.88 23.79
C THR A 75 54.71 31.13 22.93
N THR A 76 55.17 30.17 22.12
CA THR A 76 54.31 29.34 21.26
C THR A 76 53.98 27.97 21.86
N ASN A 77 54.58 27.60 22.99
CA ASN A 77 54.52 26.26 23.59
C ASN A 77 54.96 25.14 22.62
N THR A 78 55.96 25.39 21.75
CA THR A 78 56.41 24.42 20.74
C THR A 78 57.85 23.94 20.95
N ILE A 79 58.11 22.67 20.63
CA ILE A 79 59.45 22.09 20.51
C ILE A 79 59.74 21.87 19.02
N LYS A 80 60.81 22.46 18.49
CA LYS A 80 61.24 22.35 17.08
C LYS A 80 62.60 21.68 16.97
N GLY A 81 62.88 21.00 15.85
CA GLY A 81 64.21 20.46 15.53
C GLY A 81 64.46 18.99 15.92
N LEU A 82 63.42 18.24 16.27
CA LEU A 82 63.50 16.79 16.48
C LEU A 82 63.80 16.06 15.15
N SER A 83 64.83 15.22 15.11
CA SER A 83 65.30 14.54 13.88
C SER A 83 64.87 13.07 13.78
N ASN A 84 64.20 12.52 14.80
CA ASN A 84 63.74 11.13 14.81
C ASN A 84 62.51 11.00 13.91
N LYS A 85 62.70 10.62 12.64
CA LYS A 85 61.61 10.48 11.65
C LYS A 85 61.36 9.04 11.18
N ASP A 86 62.22 8.09 11.56
CA ASP A 86 62.12 6.69 11.12
C ASP A 86 61.19 5.89 12.04
N LEU A 87 60.08 5.40 11.50
CA LEU A 87 59.10 4.56 12.19
C LEU A 87 59.45 3.07 12.16
N THR A 88 60.43 2.67 11.34
CA THR A 88 60.81 1.26 11.12
C THR A 88 62.00 0.82 11.96
N ALA A 89 62.62 1.76 12.69
CA ALA A 89 63.71 1.47 13.60
C ALA A 89 63.26 0.51 14.71
N ALA A 90 64.10 -0.47 15.07
CA ALA A 90 63.78 -1.49 16.08
C ALA A 90 63.53 -0.92 17.49
N ASP A 91 63.95 0.33 17.72
CA ASP A 91 63.76 1.07 18.98
C ASP A 91 62.56 2.05 18.93
N PHE A 92 61.74 2.00 17.87
CA PHE A 92 60.53 2.80 17.76
C PHE A 92 59.55 2.46 18.89
N ALA A 93 59.00 3.49 19.54
CA ALA A 93 58.08 3.41 20.69
C ALA A 93 58.58 2.67 21.96
N THR A 94 59.85 2.26 22.05
CA THR A 94 60.39 1.53 23.23
C THR A 94 61.33 2.35 24.12
N GLN A 95 61.74 3.55 23.70
CA GLN A 95 62.78 4.37 24.36
C GLN A 95 62.29 5.71 24.94
N GLY A 96 60.98 5.92 25.14
CA GLY A 96 60.46 7.13 25.80
C GLY A 96 60.79 8.48 25.11
N ARG A 97 60.94 8.48 23.78
CA ARG A 97 61.24 9.68 22.97
C ARG A 97 59.95 10.46 22.65
N ALA A 98 60.04 11.79 22.54
CA ALA A 98 58.93 12.60 22.02
C ALA A 98 58.70 12.31 20.52
N ALA A 99 57.45 12.09 20.12
CA ALA A 99 57.08 11.88 18.72
C ALA A 99 56.99 13.22 17.96
N THR A 100 57.42 13.24 16.70
CA THR A 100 57.19 14.37 15.80
C THR A 100 55.74 14.39 15.31
N GLU A 101 55.24 15.55 14.87
CA GLU A 101 53.89 15.68 14.30
C GLU A 101 53.70 14.74 13.10
N GLU A 102 54.74 14.60 12.26
CA GLU A 102 54.73 13.70 11.11
C GLU A 102 54.61 12.22 11.51
N GLN A 103 55.26 11.80 12.61
CA GLN A 103 55.14 10.45 13.14
C GLN A 103 53.73 10.17 13.69
N LEU A 104 53.13 11.13 14.40
CA LEU A 104 51.76 10.98 14.92
C LEU A 104 50.74 10.93 13.78
N GLN A 105 50.91 11.78 12.75
CA GLN A 105 50.04 11.81 11.58
C GLN A 105 50.08 10.51 10.76
N GLN A 106 51.25 9.89 10.62
CA GLN A 106 51.42 8.63 9.91
C GLN A 106 50.81 7.43 10.66
N VAL A 107 50.88 7.41 12.00
CA VAL A 107 50.27 6.37 12.84
C VAL A 107 48.74 6.50 12.90
N ILE A 108 48.21 7.72 12.97
CA ILE A 108 46.77 8.00 12.94
C ILE A 108 46.15 7.58 11.60
N SER A 109 46.82 7.87 10.48
CA SER A 109 46.30 7.54 9.15
C SER A 109 46.21 6.03 8.92
N ASN A 110 47.23 5.26 9.34
CA ASN A 110 47.26 3.81 9.09
C ASN A 110 46.42 3.00 10.11
N ASN A 111 46.41 3.38 11.39
CA ASN A 111 45.73 2.58 12.43
C ASN A 111 44.20 2.77 12.47
N ILE A 112 43.67 3.82 11.85
CA ILE A 112 42.22 4.05 11.81
C ILE A 112 41.59 3.32 10.62
N THR A 113 42.26 3.31 9.46
CA THR A 113 41.68 2.72 8.24
C THR A 113 42.03 1.25 8.09
N GLU A 114 43.22 0.78 8.50
CA GLU A 114 43.57 -0.64 8.47
C GLU A 114 43.31 -1.32 9.83
N VAL A 115 42.34 -2.21 9.85
CA VAL A 115 42.00 -3.06 11.01
C VAL A 115 42.27 -4.52 10.71
N VAL A 116 42.30 -5.38 11.72
CA VAL A 116 42.42 -6.83 11.54
C VAL A 116 41.06 -7.47 11.76
N ASP A 117 40.58 -8.24 10.78
CA ASP A 117 39.31 -8.96 10.89
C ASP A 117 39.41 -10.20 11.80
N GLY A 118 38.29 -10.92 12.00
CA GLY A 118 38.25 -12.14 12.81
C GLY A 118 39.08 -13.30 12.27
N ASN A 119 39.58 -13.20 11.03
CA ASN A 119 40.41 -14.18 10.36
C ASN A 119 41.91 -13.79 10.38
N GLY A 120 42.26 -12.64 10.97
CA GLY A 120 43.62 -12.15 11.04
C GLY A 120 44.08 -11.37 9.80
N ASN A 121 43.19 -11.09 8.84
CA ASN A 121 43.52 -10.32 7.65
C ASN A 121 43.48 -8.82 7.96
N LYS A 122 44.42 -8.07 7.40
CA LYS A 122 44.32 -6.61 7.39
C LYS A 122 43.25 -6.17 6.38
N VAL A 123 42.27 -5.43 6.86
CA VAL A 123 41.15 -4.90 6.09
C VAL A 123 41.16 -3.39 6.18
N ASN A 124 41.15 -2.72 5.01
CA ASN A 124 40.95 -1.28 4.97
C ASN A 124 39.45 -0.97 5.02
N ILE A 125 39.00 -0.25 6.04
CA ILE A 125 37.59 0.12 6.24
C ILE A 125 37.06 0.97 5.07
N ILE A 126 37.90 1.80 4.44
CA ILE A 126 37.49 2.60 3.28
C ILE A 126 37.18 1.68 2.10
N ASP A 127 38.03 0.69 1.82
CA ASP A 127 37.85 -0.26 0.71
C ASP A 127 36.66 -1.22 0.93
N GLN A 128 36.12 -1.33 2.15
CA GLN A 128 34.89 -2.07 2.43
C GLN A 128 33.62 -1.26 2.16
N VAL A 129 33.71 0.08 2.15
CA VAL A 129 32.55 0.97 2.01
C VAL A 129 32.52 1.65 0.65
N VAL A 130 33.69 2.00 0.12
CA VAL A 130 33.90 2.68 -1.16
C VAL A 130 34.73 1.80 -2.06
N ASN A 131 34.25 1.63 -3.29
CA ASN A 131 34.98 0.91 -4.32
C ASN A 131 36.09 1.80 -4.90
N THR A 132 37.32 1.51 -4.52
CA THR A 132 38.49 2.27 -4.96
C THR A 132 38.97 1.89 -6.37
N GLN A 133 38.49 0.76 -6.92
CA GLN A 133 38.80 0.29 -8.27
C GLN A 133 37.58 -0.36 -8.94
N PRO A 134 36.58 0.44 -9.38
CA PRO A 134 35.39 -0.09 -10.04
C PRO A 134 35.74 -0.84 -11.33
N ASP A 135 35.42 -2.13 -11.37
CA ASP A 135 35.61 -3.01 -12.52
C ASP A 135 34.48 -4.02 -12.63
N ASN A 136 33.60 -3.82 -13.63
CA ASN A 136 32.47 -4.71 -13.92
C ASN A 136 32.88 -6.17 -14.19
N LYS A 137 34.15 -6.44 -14.49
CA LYS A 137 34.66 -7.79 -14.77
C LYS A 137 35.36 -8.43 -13.59
N ASN A 138 35.57 -7.70 -12.49
CA ASN A 138 36.12 -8.25 -11.26
C ASN A 138 35.06 -9.04 -10.49
N GLN A 139 35.03 -10.36 -10.70
CA GLN A 139 34.07 -11.26 -10.06
C GLN A 139 34.27 -11.39 -8.53
N ASP A 140 35.41 -10.95 -8.01
CA ASP A 140 35.74 -10.99 -6.59
C ASP A 140 35.41 -9.66 -5.89
N SER A 141 34.93 -8.65 -6.62
CA SER A 141 34.54 -7.36 -6.04
C SER A 141 33.40 -7.54 -5.03
N LEU A 142 33.55 -6.92 -3.85
CA LEU A 142 32.50 -6.82 -2.83
C LEU A 142 31.33 -5.92 -3.24
N PHE A 143 31.54 -5.10 -4.27
CA PHE A 143 30.56 -4.12 -4.76
C PHE A 143 29.78 -4.60 -5.98
N LEU A 144 30.00 -5.84 -6.40
CA LEU A 144 29.45 -6.42 -7.60
C LEU A 144 27.94 -6.69 -7.47
N THR A 145 27.19 -6.34 -8.51
CA THR A 145 25.78 -6.73 -8.66
C THR A 145 25.58 -7.47 -9.97
N TYR A 146 24.56 -8.33 -10.01
CA TYR A 146 24.18 -9.08 -11.19
C TYR A 146 23.04 -8.35 -11.88
N ASP A 147 23.22 -7.99 -13.15
CA ASP A 147 22.23 -7.21 -13.88
C ASP A 147 20.95 -8.02 -14.06
N LYS A 148 19.79 -7.38 -13.89
CA LYS A 148 18.46 -8.02 -13.95
C LYS A 148 18.13 -8.71 -15.29
N GLN A 149 18.93 -8.46 -16.31
CA GLN A 149 18.87 -9.11 -17.63
C GLN A 149 20.25 -9.08 -18.29
N GLY A 150 20.45 -9.88 -19.33
CA GLY A 150 21.69 -9.85 -20.12
C GLY A 150 22.86 -10.66 -19.54
N GLN A 151 22.74 -11.17 -18.30
CA GLN A 151 23.74 -12.02 -17.64
C GLN A 151 25.12 -11.35 -17.46
N GLU A 152 25.13 -10.03 -17.35
CA GLU A 152 26.33 -9.24 -17.07
C GLU A 152 26.35 -8.81 -15.59
N THR A 153 27.47 -8.26 -15.17
CA THR A 153 27.68 -7.70 -13.83
C THR A 153 27.99 -6.22 -13.91
N THR A 154 27.47 -5.47 -12.95
CA THR A 154 27.85 -4.07 -12.75
C THR A 154 28.46 -3.92 -11.37
N ASP A 155 29.68 -3.38 -11.34
CA ASP A 155 30.42 -3.08 -10.13
C ASP A 155 30.08 -1.66 -9.65
N ARG A 156 29.65 -1.52 -8.39
CA ARG A 156 29.10 -0.25 -7.87
C ARG A 156 30.16 0.55 -7.13
N LEU A 157 29.89 1.84 -6.91
CA LEU A 157 30.86 2.76 -6.31
C LEU A 157 30.92 2.65 -4.78
N THR A 158 29.84 2.23 -4.15
CA THR A 158 29.78 2.08 -2.69
C THR A 158 28.91 0.88 -2.30
N ILE A 159 29.13 0.36 -1.10
CA ILE A 159 28.37 -0.80 -0.60
C ILE A 159 26.87 -0.48 -0.49
N ALA A 160 26.52 0.77 -0.17
CA ALA A 160 25.13 1.22 -0.11
C ALA A 160 24.45 1.17 -1.50
N GLN A 161 25.17 1.53 -2.56
CA GLN A 161 24.65 1.39 -3.94
C GLN A 161 24.49 -0.07 -4.33
N THR A 162 25.46 -0.93 -4.00
CA THR A 162 25.38 -2.38 -4.22
C THR A 162 24.14 -2.97 -3.56
N VAL A 163 23.94 -2.70 -2.26
CA VAL A 163 22.79 -3.19 -1.50
C VAL A 163 21.47 -2.66 -2.06
N GLN A 164 21.35 -1.37 -2.37
CA GLN A 164 20.11 -0.82 -2.94
C GLN A 164 19.80 -1.37 -4.33
N LYS A 165 20.82 -1.61 -5.16
CA LYS A 165 20.64 -2.23 -6.47
C LYS A 165 20.24 -3.70 -6.35
N MET A 166 20.85 -4.47 -5.45
CA MET A 166 20.40 -5.82 -5.12
C MET A 166 18.94 -5.82 -4.62
N ASN A 167 18.56 -4.83 -3.82
CA ASN A 167 17.22 -4.72 -3.25
C ASN A 167 16.13 -4.38 -4.28
N THR A 168 16.47 -3.70 -5.39
CA THR A 168 15.48 -3.22 -6.38
C THR A 168 15.58 -3.90 -7.75
N GLU A 169 16.75 -4.40 -8.12
CA GLU A 169 16.99 -5.12 -9.39
C GLU A 169 17.21 -6.62 -9.17
N GLY A 170 17.33 -7.05 -7.90
CA GLY A 170 17.45 -8.44 -7.52
C GLY A 170 18.88 -8.91 -7.25
N VAL A 171 18.98 -10.13 -6.74
CA VAL A 171 20.25 -10.84 -6.52
C VAL A 171 20.45 -11.88 -7.62
N LYS A 172 21.63 -12.51 -7.67
CA LYS A 172 21.89 -13.59 -8.62
C LYS A 172 20.76 -14.63 -8.57
N PHE A 173 20.18 -14.95 -9.73
CA PHE A 173 19.07 -15.89 -9.94
C PHE A 173 17.66 -15.38 -9.58
N PHE A 174 17.53 -14.25 -8.90
CA PHE A 174 16.24 -13.69 -8.50
C PHE A 174 16.14 -12.25 -8.97
N HIS A 175 15.53 -12.05 -10.15
CA HIS A 175 15.35 -10.74 -10.76
C HIS A 175 13.88 -10.52 -11.11
N THR A 176 13.35 -9.36 -10.72
CA THR A 176 12.05 -8.85 -11.19
C THR A 176 12.31 -7.58 -11.96
N ASN A 177 11.96 -7.56 -13.25
CA ASN A 177 12.04 -6.34 -14.05
C ASN A 177 10.75 -5.53 -13.88
N ALA A 178 10.73 -4.71 -12.83
CA ALA A 178 9.55 -3.93 -12.46
C ALA A 178 9.34 -2.69 -13.35
N ASP A 179 8.06 -2.33 -13.54
CA ASP A 179 7.66 -1.03 -14.08
C ASP A 179 7.65 0.04 -12.96
N THR A 180 7.03 1.20 -13.23
CA THR A 180 6.88 2.29 -12.25
C THR A 180 5.43 2.46 -11.77
N SER A 181 4.61 1.41 -11.87
CA SER A 181 3.22 1.44 -11.42
C SER A 181 3.12 1.55 -9.89
N LYS A 182 1.93 1.86 -9.40
CA LYS A 182 1.61 1.80 -7.98
C LYS A 182 0.90 0.47 -7.72
N GLY A 183 1.28 -0.25 -6.66
CA GLY A 183 0.60 -1.47 -6.25
C GLY A 183 -0.75 -1.22 -5.57
N ASP A 184 -1.58 -2.25 -5.49
CA ASP A 184 -2.96 -2.14 -5.00
C ASP A 184 -3.04 -1.87 -3.49
N LEU A 185 -2.03 -2.29 -2.72
CA LEU A 185 -2.01 -2.18 -1.26
C LEU A 185 -1.29 -0.93 -0.71
N GLY A 186 -0.48 -0.25 -1.51
CA GLY A 186 0.50 0.70 -0.98
C GLY A 186 1.10 1.66 -2.01
N THR A 187 2.24 2.26 -1.68
CA THR A 187 2.92 3.24 -2.55
C THR A 187 3.87 2.60 -3.56
N THR A 188 4.36 1.39 -3.30
CA THR A 188 5.25 0.62 -4.19
C THR A 188 4.43 -0.39 -5.01
N ASN A 189 5.01 -0.89 -6.10
CA ASN A 189 4.52 -2.05 -6.86
C ASN A 189 5.20 -3.35 -6.40
N ASP A 190 5.59 -3.40 -5.12
CA ASP A 190 6.24 -4.56 -4.53
C ASP A 190 5.28 -5.76 -4.44
N SER A 191 5.84 -6.94 -4.28
CA SER A 191 5.10 -8.10 -3.80
C SER A 191 4.68 -7.91 -2.33
N SER A 192 3.63 -8.61 -1.90
CA SER A 192 3.15 -8.59 -0.51
C SER A 192 2.81 -10.00 -0.04
N ALA A 193 3.61 -10.55 0.87
CA ALA A 193 3.41 -11.86 1.46
C ALA A 193 2.66 -11.74 2.80
N GLY A 194 1.35 -11.46 2.75
CA GLY A 194 0.51 -11.19 3.92
C GLY A 194 0.14 -12.43 4.75
N GLY A 195 0.09 -13.62 4.15
CA GLY A 195 -0.22 -14.88 4.84
C GLY A 195 0.99 -15.45 5.58
N LEU A 196 0.77 -16.14 6.70
CA LEU A 196 1.84 -16.82 7.44
C LEU A 196 2.45 -17.92 6.55
N ASN A 197 3.78 -18.03 6.51
CA ASN A 197 4.50 -19.00 5.66
C ASN A 197 4.20 -18.87 4.16
N SER A 198 3.75 -17.69 3.71
CA SER A 198 3.50 -17.44 2.29
C SER A 198 4.75 -16.98 1.54
N THR A 199 4.73 -17.09 0.22
CA THR A 199 5.75 -16.54 -0.69
C THR A 199 5.05 -15.72 -1.76
N ALA A 200 5.43 -14.45 -1.90
CA ALA A 200 4.97 -13.56 -2.97
C ALA A 200 6.18 -13.08 -3.76
N ILE A 201 6.15 -13.23 -5.10
CA ILE A 201 7.25 -12.89 -6.00
C ILE A 201 6.69 -12.24 -7.27
N GLY A 202 7.15 -11.02 -7.57
CA GLY A 202 6.79 -10.31 -8.79
C GLY A 202 6.14 -8.95 -8.52
N VAL A 203 5.94 -8.17 -9.58
CA VAL A 203 5.32 -6.84 -9.51
C VAL A 203 3.87 -6.98 -9.05
N ASN A 204 3.49 -6.30 -7.97
CA ASN A 204 2.13 -6.33 -7.40
C ASN A 204 1.60 -7.77 -7.18
N ALA A 205 2.50 -8.71 -6.86
CA ALA A 205 2.13 -10.08 -6.48
C ALA A 205 1.67 -10.10 -5.03
N ILE A 206 0.40 -10.43 -4.77
CA ILE A 206 -0.23 -10.28 -3.46
C ILE A 206 -0.70 -11.63 -2.93
N VAL A 207 -0.28 -11.96 -1.72
CA VAL A 207 -0.91 -12.94 -0.84
C VAL A 207 -1.59 -12.15 0.28
N GLU A 208 -2.91 -12.26 0.42
CA GLU A 208 -3.65 -11.51 1.44
C GLU A 208 -3.37 -12.02 2.87
N ALA A 209 -3.66 -11.19 3.87
CA ALA A 209 -3.57 -11.58 5.27
C ALA A 209 -4.56 -12.73 5.56
N GLY A 210 -4.06 -13.84 6.13
CA GLY A 210 -4.84 -15.05 6.39
C GLY A 210 -4.78 -16.11 5.27
N ALA A 211 -4.21 -15.79 4.11
CA ALA A 211 -3.94 -16.76 3.05
C ALA A 211 -2.65 -17.56 3.34
N ASP A 212 -2.63 -18.26 4.47
CA ASP A 212 -1.44 -18.92 5.01
C ASP A 212 -0.92 -20.06 4.11
N SER A 213 0.39 -20.28 4.08
CA SER A 213 1.09 -21.32 3.30
C SER A 213 0.82 -21.25 1.78
N SER A 214 0.66 -20.04 1.26
CA SER A 214 0.29 -19.80 -0.14
C SER A 214 1.43 -19.22 -0.99
N VAL A 215 1.29 -19.32 -2.31
CA VAL A 215 2.29 -18.85 -3.28
C VAL A 215 1.65 -17.94 -4.33
N ALA A 216 2.14 -16.71 -4.44
CA ALA A 216 1.85 -15.78 -5.55
C ALA A 216 3.13 -15.55 -6.36
N LEU A 217 3.12 -15.89 -7.65
CA LEU A 217 4.29 -15.75 -8.53
C LEU A 217 3.90 -15.12 -9.88
N GLY A 218 4.24 -13.85 -10.07
CA GLY A 218 4.05 -13.13 -11.32
C GLY A 218 3.25 -11.84 -11.16
N HIS A 219 3.16 -11.07 -12.26
CA HIS A 219 2.58 -9.73 -12.25
C HIS A 219 1.09 -9.76 -11.90
N ASN A 220 0.65 -8.95 -10.92
CA ASN A 220 -0.75 -8.84 -10.49
C ASN A 220 -1.36 -10.18 -10.03
N THR A 221 -0.55 -11.14 -9.61
CA THR A 221 -1.07 -12.37 -9.01
C THR A 221 -1.72 -12.04 -7.67
N LYS A 222 -2.84 -12.69 -7.37
CA LYS A 222 -3.57 -12.48 -6.11
C LYS A 222 -3.98 -13.80 -5.49
N VAL A 223 -3.63 -14.01 -4.22
CA VAL A 223 -4.03 -15.19 -3.45
C VAL A 223 -4.75 -14.75 -2.19
N ALA A 224 -6.00 -15.19 -2.03
CA ALA A 224 -6.81 -14.90 -0.84
C ALA A 224 -7.14 -16.17 -0.03
N GLY A 225 -7.13 -17.35 -0.66
CA GLY A 225 -7.34 -18.62 0.03
C GLY A 225 -6.08 -19.15 0.69
N ALA A 226 -6.21 -19.84 1.82
CA ALA A 226 -5.08 -20.55 2.45
C ALA A 226 -4.61 -21.72 1.58
N GLN A 227 -3.33 -22.09 1.68
CA GLN A 227 -2.70 -23.20 0.95
C GLN A 227 -2.89 -23.14 -0.57
N SER A 228 -2.94 -21.93 -1.12
CA SER A 228 -3.32 -21.69 -2.52
C SER A 228 -2.16 -21.19 -3.37
N ILE A 229 -2.28 -21.32 -4.68
CA ILE A 229 -1.21 -21.06 -5.65
C ILE A 229 -1.76 -20.19 -6.78
N ALA A 230 -1.19 -19.00 -6.98
CA ALA A 230 -1.41 -18.18 -8.17
C ALA A 230 -0.07 -17.97 -8.91
N ILE A 231 0.00 -18.37 -10.18
CA ILE A 231 1.20 -18.22 -11.02
C ILE A 231 0.83 -17.64 -12.38
N GLY A 232 1.44 -16.52 -12.76
CA GLY A 232 1.31 -15.92 -14.09
C GLY A 232 0.95 -14.44 -14.06
N ASN A 233 0.13 -13.97 -15.01
CA ASN A 233 -0.21 -12.55 -15.14
C ASN A 233 -1.68 -12.32 -14.79
N GLY A 234 -1.97 -11.67 -13.67
CA GLY A 234 -3.34 -11.45 -13.21
C GLY A 234 -4.06 -12.73 -12.76
N ALA A 235 -3.33 -13.80 -12.43
CA ALA A 235 -3.93 -15.03 -11.93
C ALA A 235 -4.40 -14.83 -10.48
N GLU A 236 -5.66 -15.19 -10.20
CA GLU A 236 -6.30 -15.05 -8.89
C GLU A 236 -6.70 -16.43 -8.34
N ALA A 237 -6.19 -16.78 -7.15
CA ALA A 237 -6.50 -18.01 -6.41
C ALA A 237 -7.17 -17.62 -5.08
N LEU A 238 -8.50 -17.57 -5.09
CA LEU A 238 -9.30 -16.92 -4.05
C LEU A 238 -9.96 -17.91 -3.08
N GLY A 239 -10.28 -19.13 -3.53
CA GLY A 239 -10.74 -20.23 -2.68
C GLY A 239 -9.60 -20.89 -1.90
N THR A 240 -9.89 -21.58 -0.80
CA THR A 240 -8.91 -22.36 -0.03
C THR A 240 -8.42 -23.56 -0.83
N GLN A 241 -7.12 -23.87 -0.78
CA GLN A 241 -6.48 -24.90 -1.61
C GLN A 241 -6.77 -24.72 -3.11
N SER A 242 -6.83 -23.47 -3.58
CA SER A 242 -7.07 -23.17 -4.99
C SER A 242 -5.77 -23.04 -5.80
N ILE A 243 -5.82 -23.40 -7.08
CA ILE A 243 -4.69 -23.37 -8.00
C ILE A 243 -5.05 -22.55 -9.24
N SER A 244 -4.41 -21.41 -9.46
CA SER A 244 -4.64 -20.54 -10.61
C SER A 244 -3.34 -20.31 -11.37
N ILE A 245 -3.16 -20.96 -12.54
CA ILE A 245 -1.92 -20.92 -13.31
C ILE A 245 -2.18 -20.44 -14.74
N GLY A 246 -1.59 -19.31 -15.11
CA GLY A 246 -1.68 -18.71 -16.45
C GLY A 246 -2.06 -17.23 -16.40
N THR A 247 -2.84 -16.77 -17.36
CA THR A 247 -3.17 -15.34 -17.49
C THR A 247 -4.64 -15.12 -17.15
N GLY A 248 -4.92 -14.20 -16.23
CA GLY A 248 -6.29 -13.76 -15.91
C GLY A 248 -7.25 -14.83 -15.38
N ASN A 249 -6.77 -16.00 -14.97
CA ASN A 249 -7.61 -17.03 -14.38
C ASN A 249 -8.12 -16.60 -13.00
N LYS A 250 -9.35 -16.96 -12.66
CA LYS A 250 -9.97 -16.66 -11.37
C LYS A 250 -10.59 -17.91 -10.76
N VAL A 251 -10.02 -18.39 -9.66
CA VAL A 251 -10.47 -19.60 -8.98
C VAL A 251 -11.05 -19.23 -7.62
N ASN A 252 -12.38 -19.19 -7.53
CA ASN A 252 -13.11 -18.88 -6.30
C ASN A 252 -13.46 -20.15 -5.50
N GLY A 253 -13.62 -21.29 -6.17
CA GLY A 253 -13.98 -22.55 -5.51
C GLY A 253 -12.87 -23.09 -4.61
N ASP A 254 -13.25 -23.69 -3.48
CA ASP A 254 -12.31 -24.39 -2.60
C ASP A 254 -11.83 -25.69 -3.27
N HIS A 255 -10.60 -26.13 -3.00
CA HIS A 255 -9.99 -27.37 -3.52
C HIS A 255 -10.02 -27.47 -5.06
N SER A 256 -9.95 -26.33 -5.74
CA SER A 256 -10.24 -26.20 -7.17
C SER A 256 -9.08 -25.61 -7.94
N GLY A 257 -9.08 -25.69 -9.27
CA GLY A 257 -8.00 -25.11 -10.05
C GLY A 257 -8.28 -24.79 -11.51
N ALA A 258 -7.52 -23.84 -12.04
CA ALA A 258 -7.51 -23.44 -13.44
C ALA A 258 -6.08 -23.38 -13.96
N ILE A 259 -5.84 -24.00 -15.11
CA ILE A 259 -4.59 -23.91 -15.87
C ILE A 259 -4.94 -23.46 -17.30
N GLY A 260 -4.64 -22.21 -17.66
CA GLY A 260 -5.02 -21.64 -18.98
C GLY A 260 -5.04 -20.11 -19.04
N ASP A 261 -5.82 -19.55 -19.97
CA ASP A 261 -5.93 -18.09 -20.18
C ASP A 261 -7.24 -17.68 -20.90
N PRO A 262 -8.05 -16.77 -20.32
CA PRO A 262 -8.47 -16.73 -18.92
C PRO A 262 -9.60 -17.76 -18.66
N THR A 263 -9.69 -18.28 -17.44
CA THR A 263 -10.71 -19.24 -17.03
C THR A 263 -11.24 -18.88 -15.64
N ILE A 264 -12.55 -19.02 -15.43
CA ILE A 264 -13.21 -18.81 -14.14
C ILE A 264 -13.66 -20.17 -13.58
N VAL A 265 -13.30 -20.48 -12.33
CA VAL A 265 -13.74 -21.68 -11.62
C VAL A 265 -14.33 -21.28 -10.28
N ASP A 266 -15.67 -21.29 -10.21
CA ASP A 266 -16.45 -20.95 -9.01
C ASP A 266 -16.88 -22.20 -8.23
N GLY A 267 -17.06 -23.33 -8.92
CA GLY A 267 -17.40 -24.60 -8.28
C GLY A 267 -16.26 -25.14 -7.42
N SER A 268 -16.59 -25.70 -6.27
CA SER A 268 -15.62 -26.38 -5.39
C SER A 268 -15.24 -27.76 -5.93
N ASN A 269 -14.08 -28.29 -5.53
CA ASN A 269 -13.53 -29.55 -6.02
C ASN A 269 -13.45 -29.65 -7.56
N SER A 270 -13.31 -28.52 -8.25
CA SER A 270 -13.45 -28.44 -9.70
C SER A 270 -12.17 -27.98 -10.38
N TYR A 271 -11.89 -28.52 -11.55
CA TYR A 271 -10.65 -28.24 -12.28
C TYR A 271 -10.92 -27.93 -13.74
N SER A 272 -10.19 -26.95 -14.27
CA SER A 272 -10.22 -26.61 -15.68
C SER A 272 -8.81 -26.52 -16.25
N VAL A 273 -8.61 -27.16 -17.39
CA VAL A 273 -7.43 -27.02 -18.23
C VAL A 273 -7.86 -26.50 -19.60
N GLY A 274 -7.44 -25.29 -19.91
CA GLY A 274 -7.75 -24.56 -21.15
C GLY A 274 -8.33 -23.17 -20.92
N ASN A 275 -8.89 -22.61 -21.98
CA ASN A 275 -9.07 -21.16 -22.15
C ASN A 275 -10.54 -20.77 -22.28
N ASN A 276 -10.90 -19.61 -21.73
CA ASN A 276 -12.25 -19.05 -21.76
C ASN A 276 -13.31 -20.01 -21.20
N ASN A 277 -12.95 -20.82 -20.21
CA ASN A 277 -13.91 -21.70 -19.55
C ASN A 277 -14.55 -20.99 -18.35
N GLN A 278 -15.80 -21.32 -18.07
CA GLN A 278 -16.54 -20.90 -16.89
C GLN A 278 -17.13 -22.14 -16.21
N VAL A 279 -16.55 -22.53 -15.09
CA VAL A 279 -16.93 -23.73 -14.33
C VAL A 279 -17.64 -23.30 -13.05
N LEU A 280 -18.97 -23.25 -13.11
CA LEU A 280 -19.81 -22.77 -12.01
C LEU A 280 -20.28 -23.86 -11.05
N THR A 281 -20.04 -25.13 -11.38
CA THR A 281 -20.60 -26.29 -10.67
C THR A 281 -19.51 -27.07 -9.95
N ASP A 282 -19.85 -27.62 -8.79
CA ASP A 282 -18.94 -28.42 -7.97
C ASP A 282 -18.57 -29.77 -8.62
N ASP A 283 -17.48 -30.38 -8.16
CA ASP A 283 -16.99 -31.70 -8.58
C ASP A 283 -16.84 -31.84 -10.11
N THR A 284 -16.53 -30.74 -10.80
CA THR A 284 -16.54 -30.67 -12.27
C THR A 284 -15.13 -30.64 -12.83
N PHE A 285 -14.89 -31.41 -13.89
CA PHE A 285 -13.62 -31.38 -14.61
C PHE A 285 -13.79 -30.90 -16.05
N VAL A 286 -13.00 -29.92 -16.46
CA VAL A 286 -12.99 -29.40 -17.83
C VAL A 286 -11.60 -29.56 -18.44
N LEU A 287 -11.54 -30.16 -19.62
CA LEU A 287 -10.35 -30.19 -20.49
C LEU A 287 -10.78 -29.72 -21.87
N GLY A 288 -10.74 -28.41 -22.10
CA GLY A 288 -11.35 -27.79 -23.28
C GLY A 288 -11.22 -26.27 -23.28
N ASN A 289 -11.82 -25.62 -24.28
CA ASN A 289 -11.86 -24.16 -24.38
C ASN A 289 -13.30 -23.71 -24.64
N ASN A 290 -13.68 -22.52 -24.20
CA ASN A 290 -15.02 -21.95 -24.39
C ASN A 290 -16.12 -22.86 -23.82
N VAL A 291 -15.85 -23.54 -22.70
CA VAL A 291 -16.82 -24.37 -21.98
C VAL A 291 -17.48 -23.52 -20.90
N THR A 292 -18.77 -23.24 -21.04
CA THR A 292 -19.54 -22.41 -20.08
C THR A 292 -20.76 -23.11 -19.50
N GLN A 293 -21.05 -24.33 -19.96
CA GLN A 293 -22.18 -25.13 -19.50
C GLN A 293 -21.67 -26.42 -18.88
N THR A 294 -21.85 -26.51 -17.56
CA THR A 294 -21.42 -27.65 -16.74
C THR A 294 -22.54 -28.08 -15.81
N VAL A 295 -22.49 -29.34 -15.37
CA VAL A 295 -23.36 -29.91 -14.33
C VAL A 295 -22.46 -30.44 -13.21
N ALA A 296 -22.90 -30.40 -11.96
CA ALA A 296 -22.10 -30.91 -10.85
C ALA A 296 -21.71 -32.39 -11.09
N GLY A 297 -20.45 -32.74 -10.85
CA GLY A 297 -19.90 -34.07 -11.12
C GLY A 297 -19.60 -34.38 -12.60
N SER A 298 -19.76 -33.41 -13.51
CA SER A 298 -19.54 -33.62 -14.96
C SER A 298 -18.07 -33.59 -15.36
N VAL A 299 -17.78 -34.20 -16.52
CA VAL A 299 -16.48 -34.09 -17.18
C VAL A 299 -16.69 -33.56 -18.60
N VAL A 300 -16.16 -32.39 -18.91
CA VAL A 300 -16.32 -31.76 -20.23
C VAL A 300 -15.01 -31.79 -21.01
N LEU A 301 -15.04 -32.44 -22.17
CA LEU A 301 -13.86 -32.72 -22.99
C LEU A 301 -14.00 -32.05 -24.37
N GLY A 302 -13.04 -31.17 -24.70
CA GLY A 302 -12.90 -30.50 -25.98
C GLY A 302 -13.49 -29.10 -26.04
N THR A 303 -13.08 -28.33 -27.06
CA THR A 303 -13.54 -26.96 -27.30
C THR A 303 -15.04 -26.91 -27.61
N GLY A 304 -15.77 -26.02 -26.93
CA GLY A 304 -17.21 -25.77 -27.14
C GLY A 304 -18.12 -26.92 -26.72
N SER A 305 -17.61 -27.92 -25.98
CA SER A 305 -18.44 -28.96 -25.40
C SER A 305 -19.28 -28.41 -24.24
N ALA A 306 -20.42 -29.04 -23.97
CA ALA A 306 -21.34 -28.63 -22.91
C ALA A 306 -21.91 -29.85 -22.19
N ALA A 307 -21.77 -29.91 -20.87
CA ALA A 307 -22.53 -30.86 -20.06
C ALA A 307 -23.85 -30.20 -19.67
N THR A 308 -24.96 -30.77 -20.15
CA THR A 308 -26.33 -30.25 -19.90
C THR A 308 -27.26 -31.29 -19.29
N THR A 309 -26.72 -32.46 -18.91
CA THR A 309 -27.46 -33.59 -18.33
C THR A 309 -26.78 -34.07 -17.06
N GLY A 310 -27.57 -34.29 -16.00
CA GLY A 310 -27.11 -34.74 -14.69
C GLY A 310 -27.57 -36.15 -14.34
N ALA A 311 -27.85 -36.38 -13.06
CA ALA A 311 -28.43 -37.61 -12.56
C ALA A 311 -29.87 -37.84 -13.08
N ASP A 312 -30.34 -39.08 -12.94
CA ASP A 312 -31.72 -39.51 -13.20
C ASP A 312 -32.18 -39.42 -14.67
N VAL A 313 -31.24 -39.41 -15.62
CA VAL A 313 -31.57 -39.47 -17.05
C VAL A 313 -31.79 -40.93 -17.46
N ALA A 314 -33.06 -41.28 -17.68
CA ALA A 314 -33.44 -42.61 -18.10
C ALA A 314 -32.87 -42.95 -19.49
N GLY A 315 -32.22 -44.11 -19.60
CA GLY A 315 -31.74 -44.65 -20.88
C GLY A 315 -32.89 -44.93 -21.85
N TYR A 316 -32.60 -44.87 -23.15
CA TYR A 316 -33.58 -45.21 -24.18
C TYR A 316 -33.97 -46.69 -24.08
N THR A 317 -35.27 -46.99 -24.06
CA THR A 317 -35.81 -48.35 -24.02
C THR A 317 -36.77 -48.60 -25.17
N LEU A 318 -36.63 -49.74 -25.86
CA LEU A 318 -37.61 -50.15 -26.86
C LEU A 318 -38.94 -50.51 -26.18
N SER A 319 -40.06 -50.06 -26.73
CA SER A 319 -41.40 -50.37 -26.19
C SER A 319 -41.65 -51.88 -26.08
N ALA A 320 -41.18 -52.63 -27.09
CA ALA A 320 -41.28 -54.09 -27.18
C ALA A 320 -40.23 -54.87 -26.35
N ALA A 321 -39.29 -54.20 -25.67
CA ALA A 321 -38.28 -54.88 -24.85
C ALA A 321 -38.90 -55.61 -23.66
N THR A 322 -38.24 -56.68 -23.21
CA THR A 322 -38.70 -57.48 -22.07
C THR A 322 -38.60 -56.68 -20.76
N THR A 323 -39.32 -57.12 -19.72
CA THR A 323 -39.21 -56.51 -18.38
C THR A 323 -37.80 -56.61 -17.82
N ALA A 324 -37.09 -57.73 -18.06
CA ALA A 324 -35.72 -57.91 -17.58
C ALA A 324 -34.77 -56.88 -18.21
N ASP A 325 -34.85 -56.67 -19.52
CA ASP A 325 -34.01 -55.71 -20.24
C ASP A 325 -34.31 -54.27 -19.81
N LYS A 326 -35.59 -53.93 -19.60
CA LYS A 326 -35.99 -52.61 -19.09
C LYS A 326 -35.41 -52.35 -17.69
N THR A 327 -35.40 -53.37 -16.83
CA THR A 327 -34.77 -53.28 -15.50
C THR A 327 -33.25 -53.12 -15.61
N ALA A 328 -32.57 -53.88 -16.47
CA ALA A 328 -31.14 -53.75 -16.69
C ALA A 328 -30.76 -52.33 -17.14
N ILE A 329 -31.49 -51.77 -18.11
CA ILE A 329 -31.29 -50.38 -18.56
C ILE A 329 -31.57 -49.38 -17.41
N SER A 330 -32.64 -49.57 -16.65
CA SER A 330 -32.97 -48.71 -15.52
C SER A 330 -31.90 -48.71 -14.43
N ASN A 331 -31.21 -49.84 -14.21
CA ASN A 331 -30.11 -49.94 -13.23
C ASN A 331 -28.87 -49.11 -13.64
N THR A 332 -28.78 -48.71 -14.91
CA THR A 332 -27.68 -47.89 -15.44
C THR A 332 -28.05 -46.41 -15.63
N THR A 333 -29.19 -45.98 -15.06
CA THR A 333 -29.60 -44.57 -15.04
C THR A 333 -28.48 -43.70 -14.47
N SER A 334 -28.24 -42.54 -15.08
CA SER A 334 -27.13 -41.66 -14.67
C SER A 334 -27.23 -41.26 -13.20
N THR A 335 -26.09 -41.22 -12.51
CA THR A 335 -26.03 -40.89 -11.08
C THR A 335 -25.44 -39.51 -10.81
N THR A 336 -24.80 -38.89 -11.80
CA THR A 336 -24.11 -37.60 -11.69
C THR A 336 -24.00 -36.91 -13.06
N GLY A 337 -23.33 -35.75 -13.12
CA GLY A 337 -23.05 -35.01 -14.35
C GLY A 337 -22.44 -35.87 -15.46
N ALA A 338 -22.86 -35.63 -16.70
CA ALA A 338 -22.40 -36.40 -17.85
C ALA A 338 -20.92 -36.17 -18.21
N VAL A 339 -20.33 -37.15 -18.90
CA VAL A 339 -19.10 -36.93 -19.67
C VAL A 339 -19.48 -36.34 -21.04
N ALA A 340 -19.29 -35.03 -21.21
CA ALA A 340 -19.64 -34.32 -22.43
C ALA A 340 -18.45 -34.21 -23.38
N VAL A 341 -18.59 -34.78 -24.58
CA VAL A 341 -17.58 -34.71 -25.66
C VAL A 341 -18.00 -33.76 -26.81
N GLY A 342 -19.11 -33.05 -26.65
CA GLY A 342 -19.66 -32.11 -27.64
C GLY A 342 -20.82 -31.32 -27.06
N ASP A 343 -21.60 -30.69 -27.93
CA ASP A 343 -22.81 -29.95 -27.61
C ASP A 343 -23.80 -30.07 -28.79
N ALA A 344 -24.78 -30.96 -28.64
CA ALA A 344 -25.77 -31.23 -29.67
C ALA A 344 -26.67 -30.02 -29.97
N ALA A 345 -26.94 -29.15 -28.98
CA ALA A 345 -27.77 -27.96 -29.18
C ALA A 345 -27.09 -26.96 -30.13
N ASN A 346 -25.76 -26.98 -30.17
CA ASN A 346 -24.94 -26.14 -31.04
C ASN A 346 -24.26 -26.92 -32.19
N GLY A 347 -24.69 -28.14 -32.47
CA GLY A 347 -24.20 -28.95 -33.60
C GLY A 347 -22.76 -29.44 -33.47
N ILE A 348 -22.20 -29.48 -32.26
CA ILE A 348 -20.84 -29.95 -31.98
C ILE A 348 -20.91 -31.42 -31.57
N TYR A 349 -20.32 -32.30 -32.38
CA TYR A 349 -20.25 -33.73 -32.11
C TYR A 349 -18.82 -34.24 -32.26
N ARG A 350 -18.43 -35.20 -31.41
CA ARG A 350 -17.14 -35.90 -31.54
C ARG A 350 -17.37 -37.40 -31.59
N GLN A 351 -16.64 -38.06 -32.48
CA GLN A 351 -16.51 -39.51 -32.43
C GLN A 351 -15.60 -39.89 -31.27
N ILE A 352 -15.99 -40.91 -30.50
CA ILE A 352 -15.11 -41.56 -29.53
C ILE A 352 -14.50 -42.77 -30.25
N THR A 353 -13.21 -42.68 -30.60
CA THR A 353 -12.50 -43.68 -31.40
C THR A 353 -11.63 -44.58 -30.52
N GLY A 354 -11.32 -45.81 -30.97
CA GLY A 354 -10.51 -46.75 -30.21
C GLY A 354 -11.26 -47.45 -29.06
N VAL A 355 -12.59 -47.45 -29.11
CA VAL A 355 -13.46 -48.05 -28.10
C VAL A 355 -13.51 -49.57 -28.28
N ALA A 356 -13.03 -50.31 -27.27
CA ALA A 356 -13.15 -51.76 -27.20
C ALA A 356 -14.62 -52.21 -27.10
N ALA A 357 -14.92 -53.48 -27.43
CA ALA A 357 -16.28 -53.98 -27.30
C ALA A 357 -16.70 -54.05 -25.83
N GLY A 358 -17.86 -53.49 -25.50
CA GLY A 358 -18.42 -53.54 -24.15
C GLY A 358 -18.79 -54.98 -23.73
N THR A 359 -18.69 -55.26 -22.44
CA THR A 359 -18.87 -56.60 -21.84
C THR A 359 -19.94 -56.65 -20.76
N ALA A 360 -20.21 -55.53 -20.10
CA ALA A 360 -21.25 -55.36 -19.09
C ALA A 360 -22.29 -54.30 -19.52
N ASP A 361 -23.42 -54.25 -18.80
CA ASP A 361 -24.57 -53.40 -19.17
C ASP A 361 -24.25 -51.90 -19.24
N ALA A 362 -23.28 -51.42 -18.45
CA ALA A 362 -22.87 -50.02 -18.40
C ALA A 362 -21.68 -49.68 -19.32
N ASP A 363 -21.17 -50.64 -20.09
CA ASP A 363 -20.07 -50.41 -21.02
C ASP A 363 -20.55 -49.72 -22.30
N VAL A 364 -19.71 -48.88 -22.89
CA VAL A 364 -19.99 -48.26 -24.19
C VAL A 364 -19.97 -49.31 -25.31
N VAL A 365 -21.00 -49.31 -26.15
CA VAL A 365 -21.11 -50.20 -27.32
C VAL A 365 -20.36 -49.61 -28.50
N ASN A 366 -19.53 -50.40 -29.18
CA ASN A 366 -18.84 -49.96 -30.38
C ASN A 366 -19.59 -50.37 -31.67
N VAL A 367 -19.16 -49.80 -32.82
CA VAL A 367 -19.79 -50.06 -34.12
C VAL A 367 -19.69 -51.53 -34.56
N ALA A 368 -18.70 -52.29 -34.07
CA ALA A 368 -18.56 -53.71 -34.41
C ALA A 368 -19.68 -54.56 -33.77
N GLN A 369 -20.05 -54.29 -32.51
CA GLN A 369 -21.17 -54.95 -31.84
C GLN A 369 -22.51 -54.63 -32.53
N LEU A 370 -22.73 -53.37 -32.93
CA LEU A 370 -23.93 -52.98 -33.67
C LEU A 370 -24.01 -53.65 -35.06
N LYS A 371 -22.88 -53.74 -35.77
CA LYS A 371 -22.80 -54.47 -37.05
C LYS A 371 -23.09 -55.97 -36.87
N ALA A 372 -22.63 -56.58 -35.78
CA ALA A 372 -22.94 -57.98 -35.48
C ALA A 372 -24.45 -58.22 -35.32
N VAL A 373 -25.16 -57.32 -34.63
CA VAL A 373 -26.64 -57.37 -34.53
C VAL A 373 -27.29 -57.21 -35.91
N GLY A 374 -26.81 -56.27 -36.73
CA GLY A 374 -27.28 -56.10 -38.11
C GLY A 374 -27.12 -57.36 -38.96
N ASN A 375 -25.97 -58.03 -38.87
CA ASN A 375 -25.72 -59.28 -39.59
C ASN A 375 -26.65 -60.41 -39.12
N GLN A 376 -26.91 -60.53 -37.81
CA GLN A 376 -27.84 -61.53 -37.26
C GLN A 376 -29.28 -61.35 -37.80
N VAL A 377 -29.73 -60.10 -37.96
CA VAL A 377 -31.05 -59.81 -38.56
C VAL A 377 -31.09 -60.26 -40.02
N VAL A 378 -30.05 -59.98 -40.80
CA VAL A 378 -29.95 -60.41 -42.21
C VAL A 378 -29.95 -61.94 -42.32
N GLU A 379 -29.19 -62.65 -41.47
CA GLU A 379 -29.19 -64.12 -41.44
C GLU A 379 -30.58 -64.69 -41.13
N THR A 380 -31.26 -64.13 -40.12
CA THR A 380 -32.62 -64.58 -39.73
C THR A 380 -33.63 -64.34 -40.86
N GLN A 381 -33.58 -63.17 -41.50
CA GLN A 381 -34.44 -62.85 -42.65
C GLN A 381 -34.12 -63.73 -43.87
N THR A 382 -32.85 -64.09 -44.08
CA THR A 382 -32.41 -64.99 -45.16
C THR A 382 -33.01 -66.39 -44.98
N ALA A 383 -32.95 -66.94 -43.76
CA ALA A 383 -33.58 -68.24 -43.47
C ALA A 383 -35.10 -68.26 -43.69
N LEU A 384 -35.79 -67.14 -43.43
CA LEU A 384 -37.22 -66.99 -43.69
C LEU A 384 -37.54 -66.99 -45.20
N VAL A 385 -36.78 -66.24 -46.02
CA VAL A 385 -37.03 -66.18 -47.48
C VAL A 385 -36.66 -67.49 -48.18
N ASP A 386 -35.63 -68.20 -47.70
CA ASP A 386 -35.28 -69.54 -48.19
C ASP A 386 -36.40 -70.55 -47.93
N SER A 387 -37.07 -70.45 -46.78
CA SER A 387 -38.22 -71.29 -46.43
C SER A 387 -39.47 -71.00 -47.28
N LEU A 388 -39.63 -69.75 -47.76
CA LEU A 388 -40.71 -69.38 -48.69
C LEU A 388 -40.45 -69.89 -50.12
N GLY A 389 -39.20 -69.96 -50.57
CA GLY A 389 -38.84 -70.39 -51.92
C GLY A 389 -39.28 -69.39 -53.01
N GLY A 390 -39.45 -69.83 -54.26
CA GLY A 390 -39.95 -68.98 -55.35
C GLY A 390 -39.08 -67.75 -55.69
N ASN A 391 -37.77 -67.79 -55.44
CA ASN A 391 -36.85 -66.65 -55.58
C ASN A 391 -37.09 -65.47 -54.61
N ALA A 392 -37.77 -65.68 -53.48
CA ALA A 392 -37.80 -64.68 -52.41
C ALA A 392 -36.38 -64.34 -51.92
N LYS A 393 -36.11 -63.07 -51.61
CA LYS A 393 -34.77 -62.60 -51.25
C LYS A 393 -34.82 -61.39 -50.32
N VAL A 394 -33.86 -61.30 -49.40
CA VAL A 394 -33.54 -60.06 -48.66
C VAL A 394 -32.70 -59.12 -49.55
N ASN A 395 -33.18 -57.90 -49.75
CA ASN A 395 -32.50 -56.85 -50.52
C ASN A 395 -31.42 -56.15 -49.67
N ALA A 396 -30.51 -55.42 -50.33
CA ALA A 396 -29.40 -54.73 -49.65
C ALA A 396 -29.84 -53.62 -48.68
N ASP A 397 -31.08 -53.15 -48.79
CA ASP A 397 -31.72 -52.16 -47.93
C ASP A 397 -32.53 -52.78 -46.77
N GLY A 398 -32.50 -54.12 -46.62
CA GLY A 398 -33.23 -54.85 -45.57
C GLY A 398 -34.71 -55.12 -45.89
N THR A 399 -35.21 -54.74 -47.07
CA THR A 399 -36.56 -55.12 -47.53
C THR A 399 -36.58 -56.55 -48.07
N ILE A 400 -37.75 -57.22 -48.08
CA ILE A 400 -37.92 -58.54 -48.67
C ILE A 400 -38.59 -58.41 -50.05
N THR A 401 -37.94 -58.93 -51.09
CA THR A 401 -38.61 -59.24 -52.36
C THR A 401 -39.40 -60.54 -52.18
N GLY A 402 -40.72 -60.46 -52.34
CA GLY A 402 -41.62 -61.61 -52.14
C GLY A 402 -41.38 -62.76 -53.13
N PRO A 403 -41.84 -63.99 -52.81
CA PRO A 403 -41.68 -65.14 -53.69
C PRO A 403 -42.50 -64.97 -54.97
N THR A 404 -42.09 -65.65 -56.03
CA THR A 404 -42.79 -65.80 -57.30
C THR A 404 -43.00 -67.29 -57.56
N TYR A 405 -44.26 -67.72 -57.63
CA TYR A 405 -44.65 -69.08 -58.00
C TYR A 405 -45.32 -69.05 -59.39
N ASN A 406 -45.00 -70.03 -60.24
CA ASN A 406 -45.61 -70.18 -61.56
C ASN A 406 -46.48 -71.44 -61.59
N VAL A 407 -47.70 -71.31 -61.10
CA VAL A 407 -48.70 -72.40 -61.12
C VAL A 407 -49.95 -71.94 -61.84
N ALA A 408 -50.77 -72.89 -62.32
CA ALA A 408 -52.07 -72.59 -62.96
C ALA A 408 -52.00 -71.63 -64.16
N GLN A 409 -50.91 -71.67 -64.95
CA GLN A 409 -50.66 -70.77 -66.10
C GLN A 409 -50.58 -69.27 -65.75
N GLY A 410 -50.46 -68.94 -64.46
CA GLY A 410 -50.28 -67.58 -63.96
C GLY A 410 -49.00 -67.43 -63.14
N THR A 411 -48.76 -66.21 -62.67
CA THR A 411 -47.67 -65.89 -61.74
C THR A 411 -48.28 -65.38 -60.44
N GLN A 412 -47.91 -65.96 -59.30
CA GLN A 412 -48.44 -65.61 -57.98
C GLN A 412 -47.32 -65.16 -57.05
N THR A 413 -47.56 -64.10 -56.27
CA THR A 413 -46.52 -63.43 -55.47
C THR A 413 -46.59 -63.74 -53.98
N ASN A 414 -47.46 -64.67 -53.57
CA ASN A 414 -47.54 -65.23 -52.23
C ASN A 414 -48.13 -66.65 -52.28
N VAL A 415 -47.97 -67.41 -51.20
CA VAL A 415 -48.40 -68.82 -51.11
C VAL A 415 -49.93 -68.98 -51.13
N GLY A 416 -50.69 -68.02 -50.58
CA GLY A 416 -52.15 -68.08 -50.52
C GLY A 416 -52.78 -67.99 -51.90
N ASP A 417 -52.29 -67.07 -52.72
CA ASP A 417 -52.76 -66.88 -54.10
C ASP A 417 -52.30 -68.02 -55.01
N ALA A 418 -51.11 -68.59 -54.80
CA ALA A 418 -50.63 -69.77 -55.54
C ALA A 418 -51.52 -71.00 -55.31
N LEU A 419 -51.90 -71.27 -54.05
CA LEU A 419 -52.83 -72.34 -53.71
C LEU A 419 -54.23 -72.09 -54.28
N THR A 420 -54.72 -70.85 -54.18
CA THR A 420 -56.03 -70.45 -54.74
C THR A 420 -56.04 -70.57 -56.27
N ALA A 421 -54.93 -70.22 -56.95
CA ALA A 421 -54.82 -70.34 -58.40
C ALA A 421 -54.82 -71.81 -58.86
N LEU A 422 -54.15 -72.71 -58.13
CA LEU A 422 -54.21 -74.16 -58.37
C LEU A 422 -55.63 -74.72 -58.18
N ASP A 423 -56.32 -74.30 -57.11
CA ASP A 423 -57.71 -74.67 -56.84
C ASP A 423 -58.65 -74.20 -57.97
N GLN A 424 -58.52 -72.95 -58.40
CA GLN A 424 -59.26 -72.39 -59.53
C GLN A 424 -58.92 -73.09 -60.86
N ALA A 425 -57.67 -73.46 -61.12
CA ALA A 425 -57.30 -74.20 -62.33
C ALA A 425 -57.90 -75.59 -62.36
N ILE A 426 -57.97 -76.28 -61.23
CA ILE A 426 -58.67 -77.56 -61.09
C ILE A 426 -60.18 -77.37 -61.35
N GLY A 427 -60.79 -76.33 -60.76
CA GLY A 427 -62.19 -75.97 -61.01
C GLY A 427 -62.47 -75.61 -62.48
N ASN A 428 -61.58 -74.85 -63.12
CA ASN A 428 -61.69 -74.45 -64.51
C ASN A 428 -61.49 -75.63 -65.45
N ALA A 429 -60.50 -76.49 -65.23
CA ALA A 429 -60.27 -77.71 -66.03
C ALA A 429 -61.48 -78.67 -65.95
N ALA A 430 -62.10 -78.81 -64.77
CA ALA A 430 -63.34 -79.57 -64.60
C ALA A 430 -64.53 -78.92 -65.35
N THR A 431 -64.53 -77.59 -65.48
CA THR A 431 -65.59 -76.83 -66.17
C THR A 431 -65.41 -76.82 -67.70
N THR A 432 -64.19 -76.64 -68.22
CA THR A 432 -63.91 -76.58 -69.66
C THR A 432 -63.86 -77.95 -70.33
N SER A 433 -63.53 -79.01 -69.59
CA SER A 433 -63.58 -80.39 -70.10
C SER A 433 -65.03 -80.91 -70.24
N LYS A 434 -66.01 -80.12 -69.81
CA LYS A 434 -67.43 -80.42 -69.86
C LYS A 434 -68.04 -79.81 -71.12
N THR A 435 -68.26 -80.61 -72.15
CA THR A 435 -68.91 -80.15 -73.38
C THR A 435 -70.40 -79.87 -73.15
N THR A 436 -70.92 -78.84 -73.82
CA THR A 436 -72.33 -78.41 -73.75
C THR A 436 -72.96 -78.38 -75.13
N VAL A 437 -74.26 -78.67 -75.21
CA VAL A 437 -75.11 -78.37 -76.36
C VAL A 437 -75.98 -77.18 -75.95
N SER A 438 -76.02 -76.14 -76.78
CA SER A 438 -76.90 -74.98 -76.61
C SER A 438 -77.70 -74.70 -77.86
N ASN A 439 -78.74 -73.93 -77.65
CA ASN A 439 -79.81 -73.61 -78.55
C ASN A 439 -79.44 -72.60 -79.65
N GLY A 440 -80.07 -72.72 -80.83
CA GLY A 440 -80.12 -71.68 -81.88
C GLY A 440 -81.36 -70.78 -81.77
N GLU A 441 -81.51 -69.82 -82.69
CA GLU A 441 -82.61 -68.84 -82.73
C GLU A 441 -83.97 -69.55 -82.78
N ASN A 442 -84.88 -69.20 -81.86
CA ASN A 442 -86.14 -69.89 -81.64
C ASN A 442 -86.00 -71.39 -81.28
N ILE A 443 -84.85 -71.89 -80.76
CA ILE A 443 -84.60 -73.22 -80.12
C ILE A 443 -84.21 -73.20 -78.59
N VAL A 444 -84.58 -74.19 -77.75
CA VAL A 444 -84.15 -74.47 -76.35
C VAL A 444 -83.50 -75.84 -76.29
N VAL A 445 -82.46 -76.03 -75.48
CA VAL A 445 -81.89 -77.35 -75.18
C VAL A 445 -82.09 -77.66 -73.68
N ASN A 446 -82.66 -78.82 -73.33
CA ASN A 446 -82.89 -79.28 -71.97
C ASN A 446 -81.91 -80.41 -71.58
N LYS A 447 -81.32 -80.29 -70.40
CA LYS A 447 -80.15 -81.07 -69.99
C LYS A 447 -80.48 -82.06 -68.87
N THR A 448 -80.09 -83.32 -69.01
CA THR A 448 -80.26 -84.39 -68.00
C THR A 448 -78.92 -84.99 -67.56
N LYS A 449 -78.89 -85.86 -66.55
CA LYS A 449 -77.65 -86.47 -66.01
C LYS A 449 -77.59 -87.98 -66.24
N ASN A 450 -76.40 -88.48 -66.59
CA ASN A 450 -76.08 -89.89 -66.68
C ASN A 450 -75.70 -90.46 -65.29
N ALA A 451 -75.70 -91.79 -65.16
CA ALA A 451 -75.44 -92.48 -63.89
C ALA A 451 -74.00 -92.34 -63.36
N ASP A 452 -73.05 -91.89 -64.19
CA ASP A 452 -71.65 -91.61 -63.84
C ASP A 452 -71.40 -90.16 -63.41
N GLY A 453 -72.46 -89.33 -63.36
CA GLY A 453 -72.40 -87.93 -62.99
C GLY A 453 -72.11 -86.96 -64.15
N SER A 454 -71.93 -87.44 -65.38
CA SER A 454 -71.83 -86.63 -66.61
C SER A 454 -73.21 -86.15 -67.11
N ASP A 455 -73.26 -85.19 -68.05
CA ASP A 455 -74.51 -84.60 -68.52
C ASP A 455 -74.90 -85.05 -69.96
N ASN A 456 -76.21 -85.09 -70.25
CA ASN A 456 -76.88 -85.37 -71.52
C ASN A 456 -77.77 -84.18 -71.96
N TYR A 457 -78.06 -83.98 -73.25
CA TYR A 457 -78.78 -82.79 -73.78
C TYR A 457 -79.85 -83.14 -74.84
N GLU A 458 -81.11 -82.72 -74.63
CA GLU A 458 -82.34 -82.86 -75.46
C GLU A 458 -82.77 -81.48 -76.05
N VAL A 459 -83.43 -81.35 -77.22
CA VAL A 459 -83.65 -80.04 -77.92
C VAL A 459 -85.15 -79.71 -78.27
N SER A 460 -85.59 -78.43 -78.14
CA SER A 460 -86.94 -77.75 -78.13
C SER A 460 -86.92 -76.30 -78.73
N THR A 461 -87.93 -75.39 -78.64
CA THR A 461 -87.92 -73.96 -79.15
C THR A 461 -87.41 -72.87 -78.15
N ALA A 462 -86.86 -71.72 -78.60
CA ALA A 462 -86.08 -70.72 -77.82
C ALA A 462 -86.95 -69.81 -77.01
N LYS A 463 -86.37 -69.33 -75.93
CA LYS A 463 -86.96 -68.29 -75.10
C LYS A 463 -86.85 -66.89 -75.74
N ASP A 464 -85.79 -66.63 -76.52
CA ASP A 464 -85.56 -65.35 -77.21
C ASP A 464 -85.83 -65.49 -78.70
N LEU A 465 -86.64 -64.56 -79.24
CA LEU A 465 -87.21 -64.68 -80.57
C LEU A 465 -86.78 -63.56 -81.52
N THR A 466 -86.34 -63.92 -82.73
CA THR A 466 -86.11 -62.96 -83.82
C THR A 466 -87.39 -62.76 -84.61
N VAL A 467 -87.99 -61.58 -84.43
CA VAL A 467 -89.32 -61.22 -84.95
C VAL A 467 -89.39 -59.72 -85.27
N ASP A 468 -90.29 -59.32 -86.16
CA ASP A 468 -90.42 -57.91 -86.62
C ASP A 468 -90.89 -56.95 -85.51
N SER A 469 -91.66 -57.45 -84.55
CA SER A 469 -91.99 -56.75 -83.32
C SER A 469 -92.44 -57.75 -82.25
N ILE A 470 -92.14 -57.45 -80.99
CA ILE A 470 -92.69 -58.18 -79.85
C ILE A 470 -93.62 -57.22 -79.11
N ALA A 471 -94.91 -57.53 -79.09
CA ALA A 471 -95.91 -56.87 -78.25
C ALA A 471 -96.15 -57.75 -77.01
N ALA A 472 -95.64 -57.30 -75.85
CA ALA A 472 -95.84 -57.97 -74.57
C ALA A 472 -96.62 -57.02 -73.63
N GLY A 473 -97.95 -57.11 -73.65
CA GLY A 473 -98.83 -56.11 -72.99
C GLY A 473 -98.72 -54.74 -73.65
N ASP A 474 -98.59 -53.66 -72.85
CA ASP A 474 -98.37 -52.28 -73.32
C ASP A 474 -96.89 -51.96 -73.61
N THR A 475 -96.01 -52.96 -73.57
CA THR A 475 -94.60 -52.80 -73.98
C THR A 475 -94.44 -53.23 -75.43
N VAL A 476 -93.93 -52.30 -76.24
CA VAL A 476 -93.66 -52.53 -77.66
C VAL A 476 -92.16 -52.48 -77.89
N LEU A 477 -91.58 -53.60 -78.32
CA LEU A 477 -90.23 -53.68 -78.86
C LEU A 477 -90.34 -53.72 -80.39
N ASN A 478 -89.82 -52.68 -81.05
CA ASN A 478 -89.80 -52.57 -82.51
C ASN A 478 -88.59 -51.75 -83.00
N ASN A 479 -88.56 -51.42 -84.29
CA ASN A 479 -87.48 -50.66 -84.91
C ASN A 479 -87.26 -49.24 -84.34
N SER A 480 -88.24 -48.67 -83.63
CA SER A 480 -88.10 -47.38 -82.93
C SER A 480 -87.48 -47.52 -81.54
N GLY A 481 -87.19 -48.75 -81.10
CA GLY A 481 -86.64 -49.10 -79.80
C GLY A 481 -87.66 -49.77 -78.89
N ILE A 482 -87.64 -49.41 -77.60
CA ILE A 482 -88.55 -49.94 -76.59
C ILE A 482 -89.41 -48.80 -76.05
N ASN A 483 -90.73 -48.97 -76.15
CA ASN A 483 -91.70 -48.06 -75.55
C ASN A 483 -92.53 -48.83 -74.51
N ILE A 484 -92.65 -48.28 -73.30
CA ILE A 484 -93.42 -48.88 -72.21
C ILE A 484 -94.58 -47.94 -71.84
N GLY A 485 -95.82 -48.41 -72.01
CA GLY A 485 -97.02 -47.64 -71.71
C GLY A 485 -97.24 -46.46 -72.65
N ASN A 486 -97.77 -45.34 -72.14
CA ASN A 486 -97.91 -44.09 -72.91
C ASN A 486 -96.65 -43.23 -72.82
N ASN A 487 -95.52 -43.75 -73.32
CA ASN A 487 -94.21 -43.09 -73.29
C ASN A 487 -93.70 -42.79 -71.87
N ALA A 488 -94.06 -43.62 -70.89
CA ALA A 488 -93.60 -43.46 -69.51
C ALA A 488 -92.08 -43.74 -69.38
N VAL A 489 -91.60 -44.72 -70.15
CA VAL A 489 -90.17 -44.98 -70.38
C VAL A 489 -89.98 -45.21 -71.86
N VAL A 490 -89.05 -44.45 -72.45
CA VAL A 490 -88.71 -44.54 -73.87
C VAL A 490 -87.22 -44.76 -73.99
N LEU A 491 -86.84 -45.84 -74.67
CA LEU A 491 -85.47 -46.07 -75.13
C LEU A 491 -85.47 -46.03 -76.65
N ASN A 492 -84.88 -44.99 -77.23
CA ASN A 492 -84.83 -44.78 -78.67
C ASN A 492 -83.45 -44.28 -79.13
N ASN A 493 -83.35 -43.87 -80.40
CA ASN A 493 -82.10 -43.39 -81.00
C ASN A 493 -81.55 -42.08 -80.42
N THR A 494 -82.32 -41.37 -79.58
CA THR A 494 -81.85 -40.19 -78.83
C THR A 494 -81.35 -40.53 -77.43
N GLY A 495 -81.62 -41.76 -76.95
CA GLY A 495 -81.22 -42.28 -75.65
C GLY A 495 -82.38 -42.80 -74.80
N LEU A 496 -82.21 -42.79 -73.48
CA LEU A 496 -83.21 -43.19 -72.49
C LEU A 496 -83.88 -41.96 -71.87
N VAL A 497 -85.20 -41.93 -71.91
CA VAL A 497 -86.03 -40.93 -71.23
C VAL A 497 -87.02 -41.63 -70.32
N ILE A 498 -87.03 -41.29 -69.04
CA ILE A 498 -88.05 -41.69 -68.07
C ILE A 498 -88.89 -40.46 -67.75
N ALA A 499 -90.19 -40.50 -68.03
CA ALA A 499 -91.08 -39.37 -67.79
C ALA A 499 -91.12 -39.00 -66.29
N GLY A 500 -90.77 -37.76 -65.95
CA GLY A 500 -90.67 -37.30 -64.55
C GLY A 500 -89.46 -37.85 -63.77
N GLY A 501 -88.54 -38.55 -64.43
CA GLY A 501 -87.34 -39.16 -63.84
C GLY A 501 -86.04 -38.76 -64.55
N PRO A 502 -84.92 -39.47 -64.30
CA PRO A 502 -83.66 -39.23 -65.00
C PRO A 502 -83.75 -39.51 -66.50
N SER A 503 -82.93 -38.82 -67.28
CA SER A 503 -82.76 -39.09 -68.71
C SER A 503 -81.29 -39.07 -69.10
N VAL A 504 -80.88 -39.98 -69.99
CA VAL A 504 -79.55 -40.02 -70.60
C VAL A 504 -79.76 -39.92 -72.10
N THR A 505 -79.49 -38.75 -72.66
CA THR A 505 -79.71 -38.48 -74.09
C THR A 505 -78.46 -37.90 -74.73
N THR A 506 -78.50 -37.70 -76.05
CA THR A 506 -77.43 -36.97 -76.77
C THR A 506 -77.22 -35.53 -76.28
N GLN A 507 -78.14 -34.96 -75.50
CA GLN A 507 -77.99 -33.65 -74.86
C GLN A 507 -77.32 -33.70 -73.47
N GLY A 508 -76.95 -34.89 -72.99
CA GLY A 508 -76.32 -35.11 -71.69
C GLY A 508 -77.20 -35.85 -70.69
N ILE A 509 -76.76 -35.86 -69.43
CA ILE A 509 -77.43 -36.55 -68.33
C ILE A 509 -78.24 -35.52 -67.53
N ASN A 510 -79.54 -35.75 -67.39
CA ASN A 510 -80.39 -35.05 -66.43
C ASN A 510 -80.75 -36.04 -65.32
N ALA A 511 -80.35 -35.75 -64.08
CA ALA A 511 -80.63 -36.61 -62.92
C ALA A 511 -82.09 -36.53 -62.43
N GLY A 512 -82.95 -35.72 -63.05
CA GLY A 512 -84.38 -35.64 -62.71
C GLY A 512 -84.64 -35.16 -61.27
N ASN A 513 -83.84 -34.20 -60.80
CA ASN A 513 -83.86 -33.69 -59.42
C ASN A 513 -83.70 -34.80 -58.35
N LYS A 514 -82.94 -35.85 -58.64
CA LYS A 514 -82.53 -36.88 -57.67
C LYS A 514 -81.03 -36.78 -57.40
N GLN A 515 -80.60 -37.25 -56.22
CA GLN A 515 -79.18 -37.39 -55.91
C GLN A 515 -78.55 -38.46 -56.81
N ILE A 516 -77.33 -38.21 -57.28
CA ILE A 516 -76.51 -39.22 -57.94
C ILE A 516 -75.66 -39.90 -56.85
N THR A 517 -76.01 -41.12 -56.48
CA THR A 517 -75.31 -41.89 -55.43
C THR A 517 -74.21 -42.77 -56.03
N ASN A 518 -73.27 -43.25 -55.20
CA ASN A 518 -72.14 -44.09 -55.61
C ASN A 518 -71.15 -43.43 -56.61
N VAL A 519 -70.99 -42.10 -56.55
CA VAL A 519 -69.96 -41.38 -57.31
C VAL A 519 -68.60 -41.60 -56.62
N ALA A 520 -67.70 -42.34 -57.27
CA ALA A 520 -66.31 -42.49 -56.82
C ALA A 520 -65.61 -41.13 -56.74
N ALA A 521 -64.54 -41.01 -55.96
CA ALA A 521 -63.79 -39.75 -55.89
C ALA A 521 -63.22 -39.41 -57.27
N GLY A 522 -63.54 -38.22 -57.77
CA GLY A 522 -62.99 -37.74 -59.04
C GLY A 522 -61.47 -37.61 -58.96
N THR A 523 -60.78 -38.06 -59.99
CA THR A 523 -59.30 -38.02 -60.13
C THR A 523 -58.88 -37.13 -61.29
N SER A 524 -59.74 -36.96 -62.30
CA SER A 524 -59.56 -36.04 -63.42
C SER A 524 -60.31 -34.72 -63.19
N ALA A 525 -59.83 -33.64 -63.79
CA ALA A 525 -60.43 -32.30 -63.62
C ALA A 525 -61.88 -32.18 -64.15
N THR A 526 -62.35 -33.14 -64.95
CA THR A 526 -63.70 -33.19 -65.52
C THR A 526 -64.61 -34.22 -64.84
N ASP A 527 -64.11 -34.89 -63.80
CA ASP A 527 -64.92 -35.83 -63.01
C ASP A 527 -65.90 -35.06 -62.11
N ALA A 528 -67.07 -35.63 -61.86
CA ALA A 528 -67.98 -35.12 -60.85
C ALA A 528 -67.40 -35.41 -59.45
N VAL A 529 -67.31 -34.38 -58.60
CA VAL A 529 -66.88 -34.55 -57.21
C VAL A 529 -68.01 -35.10 -56.35
N ASN A 530 -67.70 -36.06 -55.47
CA ASN A 530 -68.65 -36.49 -54.46
C ASN A 530 -68.60 -35.58 -53.22
N LYS A 531 -69.60 -35.68 -52.35
CA LYS A 531 -69.68 -34.84 -51.14
C LYS A 531 -68.46 -34.99 -50.22
N GLY A 532 -67.87 -36.19 -50.15
CA GLY A 532 -66.69 -36.44 -49.32
C GLY A 532 -65.47 -35.61 -49.73
N GLN A 533 -65.20 -35.47 -51.03
CA GLN A 533 -64.11 -34.63 -51.54
C GLN A 533 -64.30 -33.15 -51.18
N LEU A 534 -65.54 -32.64 -51.27
CA LEU A 534 -65.86 -31.28 -50.86
C LEU A 534 -65.71 -31.09 -49.34
N ASP A 535 -66.23 -32.02 -48.53
CA ASP A 535 -66.14 -31.97 -47.06
C ASP A 535 -64.67 -31.99 -46.58
N THR A 536 -63.81 -32.82 -47.21
CA THR A 536 -62.38 -32.86 -46.91
C THR A 536 -61.68 -31.54 -47.27
N ALA A 537 -61.95 -30.98 -48.46
CA ALA A 537 -61.36 -29.71 -48.87
C ALA A 537 -61.74 -28.56 -47.92
N ILE A 538 -63.01 -28.48 -47.53
CA ILE A 538 -63.50 -27.47 -46.57
C ILE A 538 -62.91 -27.71 -45.17
N SER A 539 -62.77 -28.97 -44.73
CA SER A 539 -62.13 -29.28 -43.44
C SER A 539 -60.68 -28.81 -43.41
N ASN A 540 -59.92 -29.02 -44.47
CA ASN A 540 -58.52 -28.56 -44.56
C ASN A 540 -58.43 -27.03 -44.49
N VAL A 541 -59.31 -26.30 -45.18
CA VAL A 541 -59.37 -24.83 -45.10
C VAL A 541 -59.70 -24.37 -43.68
N ASN A 542 -60.68 -24.99 -43.03
CA ASN A 542 -61.04 -24.68 -41.65
C ASN A 542 -59.88 -24.94 -40.67
N ASN A 543 -59.12 -26.03 -40.87
CA ASN A 543 -57.93 -26.31 -40.06
C ASN A 543 -56.87 -25.22 -40.22
N ASN A 544 -56.56 -24.79 -41.45
CA ASN A 544 -55.62 -23.69 -41.69
C ASN A 544 -56.07 -22.39 -41.00
N VAL A 545 -57.37 -22.08 -41.04
CA VAL A 545 -57.93 -20.89 -40.37
C VAL A 545 -57.84 -21.02 -38.85
N ASN A 546 -58.10 -22.20 -38.29
CA ASN A 546 -57.99 -22.45 -36.85
C ASN A 546 -56.53 -22.38 -36.37
N GLU A 547 -55.59 -22.93 -37.14
CA GLU A 547 -54.16 -22.82 -36.85
C GLU A 547 -53.70 -21.36 -36.87
N LEU A 548 -54.12 -20.57 -37.86
CA LEU A 548 -53.85 -19.14 -37.89
C LEU A 548 -54.46 -18.41 -36.67
N ALA A 549 -55.71 -18.73 -36.32
CA ALA A 549 -56.42 -18.12 -35.20
C ALA A 549 -55.78 -18.45 -33.83
N ASN A 550 -55.13 -19.61 -33.71
CA ASN A 550 -54.44 -20.04 -32.49
C ASN A 550 -53.05 -19.41 -32.33
N ASN A 551 -52.37 -19.10 -33.44
CA ASN A 551 -51.01 -18.54 -33.41
C ASN A 551 -50.96 -17.01 -33.51
N ALA A 552 -52.00 -16.36 -34.04
CA ALA A 552 -52.02 -14.90 -34.21
C ALA A 552 -52.15 -14.14 -32.88
N VAL A 553 -51.41 -13.03 -32.73
CA VAL A 553 -51.68 -12.01 -31.71
C VAL A 553 -52.98 -11.29 -32.07
N LYS A 554 -53.90 -11.18 -31.11
CA LYS A 554 -55.24 -10.63 -31.30
C LYS A 554 -55.49 -9.49 -30.32
N TYR A 555 -56.37 -8.57 -30.71
CA TYR A 555 -57.01 -7.68 -29.75
C TYR A 555 -57.98 -8.48 -28.88
N ASP A 556 -58.13 -8.04 -27.64
CA ASP A 556 -59.01 -8.72 -26.67
C ASP A 556 -60.47 -8.67 -27.14
N ASP A 557 -60.87 -7.57 -27.76
CA ASP A 557 -62.20 -7.36 -28.34
C ASP A 557 -62.17 -6.44 -29.58
N ALA A 558 -63.36 -6.03 -30.04
CA ALA A 558 -63.53 -5.20 -31.22
C ALA A 558 -63.09 -3.73 -31.05
N ASN A 559 -62.89 -3.23 -29.83
CA ASN A 559 -62.49 -1.85 -29.54
C ASN A 559 -61.01 -1.60 -29.83
N LYS A 560 -60.19 -2.66 -29.82
CA LYS A 560 -58.75 -2.63 -30.15
C LYS A 560 -57.90 -1.71 -29.29
N ASP A 561 -58.36 -1.40 -28.08
CA ASP A 561 -57.63 -0.59 -27.10
C ASP A 561 -56.63 -1.42 -26.28
N LYS A 562 -56.77 -2.75 -26.28
CA LYS A 562 -55.95 -3.67 -25.50
C LYS A 562 -55.57 -4.95 -26.25
N ILE A 563 -54.34 -5.40 -25.99
CA ILE A 563 -53.82 -6.72 -26.37
C ILE A 563 -53.32 -7.39 -25.09
N THR A 564 -53.96 -8.48 -24.68
CA THR A 564 -53.49 -9.36 -23.61
C THR A 564 -52.73 -10.52 -24.23
N LEU A 565 -51.42 -10.60 -23.98
CA LEU A 565 -50.57 -11.67 -24.51
C LEU A 565 -50.79 -12.97 -23.70
N GLY A 566 -50.91 -14.11 -24.39
CA GLY A 566 -51.44 -15.36 -23.82
C GLY A 566 -50.48 -16.20 -22.96
N GLY A 567 -49.23 -15.77 -22.75
CA GLY A 567 -48.26 -16.52 -21.94
C GLY A 567 -48.56 -16.44 -20.44
N ALA A 568 -48.54 -17.57 -19.73
CA ALA A 568 -48.85 -17.63 -18.29
C ALA A 568 -47.92 -16.77 -17.41
N ASN A 569 -46.65 -16.60 -17.84
CA ASN A 569 -45.66 -15.76 -17.18
C ASN A 569 -45.43 -14.43 -17.92
N GLY A 570 -46.40 -14.01 -18.76
CA GLY A 570 -46.23 -12.97 -19.77
C GLY A 570 -45.66 -13.52 -21.08
N THR A 571 -45.54 -12.64 -22.08
CA THR A 571 -44.99 -12.97 -23.40
C THR A 571 -43.95 -11.92 -23.78
N THR A 572 -42.75 -12.37 -24.15
CA THR A 572 -41.69 -11.48 -24.62
C THR A 572 -42.03 -10.93 -26.00
N ILE A 573 -42.01 -9.61 -26.16
CA ILE A 573 -41.98 -8.95 -27.47
C ILE A 573 -40.54 -8.49 -27.72
N SER A 574 -39.85 -9.13 -28.66
CA SER A 574 -38.48 -8.79 -29.07
C SER A 574 -38.46 -8.14 -30.45
N ASN A 575 -37.29 -7.66 -30.88
CA ASN A 575 -37.15 -6.86 -32.11
C ASN A 575 -38.02 -5.57 -32.11
N VAL A 576 -38.27 -5.02 -30.92
CA VAL A 576 -38.91 -3.71 -30.75
C VAL A 576 -37.85 -2.66 -31.02
N LYS A 577 -38.02 -1.91 -32.12
CA LYS A 577 -37.17 -0.75 -32.45
C LYS A 577 -37.23 0.27 -31.31
N ASP A 578 -36.13 0.98 -31.05
CA ASP A 578 -36.09 2.09 -30.11
C ASP A 578 -37.24 3.08 -30.40
N GLY A 579 -38.17 3.19 -29.46
CA GLY A 579 -39.28 4.13 -29.54
C GLY A 579 -38.80 5.56 -29.31
N GLU A 580 -39.51 6.57 -29.82
CA GLU A 580 -39.13 7.95 -29.55
C GLU A 580 -39.24 8.27 -28.04
N VAL A 581 -38.13 8.68 -27.41
CA VAL A 581 -38.12 9.12 -26.00
C VAL A 581 -38.43 10.61 -25.93
N ALA A 582 -39.72 10.92 -26.07
CA ALA A 582 -40.25 12.29 -25.97
C ALA A 582 -41.49 12.33 -25.07
N GLN A 583 -41.77 13.52 -24.50
CA GLN A 583 -42.93 13.71 -23.66
C GLN A 583 -44.22 13.42 -24.44
N GLY A 584 -44.99 12.43 -23.98
CA GLY A 584 -46.26 12.03 -24.59
C GLY A 584 -46.16 10.96 -25.69
N SER A 585 -44.95 10.47 -26.01
CA SER A 585 -44.75 9.36 -26.95
C SER A 585 -45.58 8.13 -26.56
N LYS A 586 -46.10 7.44 -27.59
CA LYS A 586 -46.88 6.20 -27.47
C LYS A 586 -46.12 4.99 -28.05
N ASP A 587 -44.88 5.20 -28.46
CA ASP A 587 -44.02 4.13 -28.93
C ASP A 587 -43.63 3.22 -27.77
N ALA A 588 -43.54 1.92 -28.03
CA ALA A 588 -43.02 0.97 -27.06
C ALA A 588 -41.52 1.23 -26.85
N VAL A 589 -41.08 1.26 -25.59
CA VAL A 589 -39.66 1.30 -25.24
C VAL A 589 -39.12 -0.11 -25.11
N ASN A 590 -37.86 -0.32 -25.49
CA ASN A 590 -37.21 -1.62 -25.37
C ASN A 590 -36.21 -1.68 -24.19
N GLY A 591 -35.63 -2.87 -23.98
CA GLY A 591 -34.65 -3.11 -22.92
C GLY A 591 -33.39 -2.25 -23.03
N GLY A 592 -32.95 -1.89 -24.24
CA GLY A 592 -31.77 -1.02 -24.43
C GLY A 592 -32.02 0.41 -23.95
N GLN A 593 -33.20 0.96 -24.22
CA GLN A 593 -33.58 2.29 -23.75
C GLN A 593 -33.71 2.35 -22.22
N LEU A 594 -34.34 1.33 -21.61
CA LEU A 594 -34.45 1.23 -20.16
C LEU A 594 -33.09 0.98 -19.50
N TRP A 595 -32.21 0.20 -20.16
CA TRP A 595 -30.86 -0.06 -19.69
C TRP A 595 -30.02 1.22 -19.64
N ASN A 596 -30.10 2.10 -20.64
CA ASN A 596 -29.41 3.40 -20.60
C ASN A 596 -29.84 4.24 -19.39
N VAL A 597 -31.15 4.27 -19.09
CA VAL A 597 -31.67 4.92 -17.87
C VAL A 597 -31.13 4.24 -16.62
N GLN A 598 -31.11 2.90 -16.58
CA GLN A 598 -30.57 2.13 -15.45
C GLN A 598 -29.08 2.42 -15.21
N GLN A 599 -28.27 2.56 -16.25
CA GLN A 599 -26.87 2.94 -16.11
C GLN A 599 -26.71 4.32 -15.48
N GLN A 600 -27.54 5.29 -15.88
CA GLN A 600 -27.51 6.62 -15.28
C GLN A 600 -28.01 6.61 -13.82
N VAL A 601 -29.02 5.79 -13.50
CA VAL A 601 -29.47 5.56 -12.12
C VAL A 601 -28.38 4.89 -11.28
N ASN A 602 -27.65 3.92 -11.84
CA ASN A 602 -26.53 3.28 -11.17
C ASN A 602 -25.41 4.29 -10.88
N GLN A 603 -25.06 5.13 -11.86
CA GLN A 603 -24.08 6.21 -11.66
C GLN A 603 -24.52 7.17 -10.55
N ASN A 604 -25.78 7.64 -10.60
CA ASN A 604 -26.32 8.50 -9.55
C ASN A 604 -26.27 7.81 -8.16
N THR A 605 -26.52 6.50 -8.10
CA THR A 605 -26.46 5.72 -6.86
C THR A 605 -25.03 5.66 -6.32
N SER A 606 -24.04 5.41 -7.17
CA SER A 606 -22.62 5.45 -6.81
C SER A 606 -22.18 6.84 -6.37
N ASP A 607 -22.59 7.89 -7.08
CA ASP A 607 -22.27 9.28 -6.73
C ASP A 607 -22.86 9.66 -5.36
N ILE A 608 -24.10 9.28 -5.08
CA ILE A 608 -24.73 9.49 -3.77
C ILE A 608 -23.98 8.74 -2.66
N SER A 609 -23.58 7.49 -2.91
CA SER A 609 -22.82 6.69 -1.94
C SER A 609 -21.43 7.29 -1.67
N ASN A 610 -20.76 7.82 -2.69
CA ASN A 610 -19.49 8.53 -2.55
C ASN A 610 -19.65 9.84 -1.77
N ILE A 611 -20.72 10.60 -2.04
CA ILE A 611 -21.05 11.80 -1.26
C ILE A 611 -21.28 11.43 0.20
N GLN A 612 -22.04 10.37 0.48
CA GLN A 612 -22.25 9.88 1.85
C GLN A 612 -20.93 9.48 2.52
N THR A 613 -20.07 8.75 1.81
CA THR A 613 -18.74 8.37 2.32
C THR A 613 -17.87 9.61 2.60
N ASN A 614 -17.91 10.63 1.74
CA ASN A 614 -17.20 11.89 1.96
C ASN A 614 -17.76 12.63 3.18
N ILE A 615 -19.09 12.65 3.36
CA ILE A 615 -19.73 13.22 4.55
C ILE A 615 -19.35 12.43 5.80
N ASP A 616 -19.34 11.11 5.76
CA ASP A 616 -18.95 10.26 6.89
C ASP A 616 -17.47 10.46 7.24
N ASN A 617 -16.61 10.60 6.23
CA ASN A 617 -15.21 10.96 6.44
C ASN A 617 -15.07 12.36 7.05
N ILE A 618 -15.88 13.35 6.66
CA ILE A 618 -15.87 14.68 7.30
C ILE A 618 -16.37 14.58 8.75
N ASN A 619 -17.49 13.89 8.99
CA ASN A 619 -18.11 13.74 10.31
C ASN A 619 -17.24 12.93 11.28
N SER A 620 -16.53 11.92 10.77
CA SER A 620 -15.55 11.14 11.54
C SER A 620 -14.18 11.81 11.64
N GLY A 621 -14.02 13.01 11.06
CA GLY A 621 -12.78 13.78 11.10
C GLY A 621 -11.65 13.18 10.27
N LYS A 622 -11.92 12.30 9.30
CA LYS A 622 -10.90 11.76 8.36
C LYS A 622 -10.74 12.59 7.08
N SER A 623 -11.62 13.55 6.82
CA SER A 623 -11.57 14.43 5.65
C SER A 623 -12.02 15.87 5.99
N GLY A 624 -11.65 16.83 5.14
CA GLY A 624 -11.89 18.26 5.36
C GLY A 624 -10.65 19.02 5.86
N LEU A 625 -10.82 20.27 6.32
CA LEU A 625 -9.69 21.10 6.78
C LEU A 625 -9.12 20.67 8.13
N VAL A 626 -9.92 20.03 8.99
CA VAL A 626 -9.50 19.53 10.30
C VAL A 626 -9.60 18.01 10.27
N GLN A 627 -8.50 17.30 10.49
CA GLN A 627 -8.46 15.85 10.34
C GLN A 627 -7.71 15.13 11.47
N GLN A 628 -8.17 13.95 11.84
CA GLN A 628 -7.55 12.96 12.71
C GLN A 628 -7.65 11.58 12.04
N GLN A 629 -6.57 11.16 11.37
CA GLN A 629 -6.59 9.94 10.52
C GLN A 629 -6.65 8.63 11.32
N THR A 630 -6.04 8.62 12.50
CA THR A 630 -6.01 7.45 13.40
C THR A 630 -6.64 7.80 14.74
N PRO A 631 -7.41 6.89 15.36
CA PRO A 631 -7.89 7.09 16.72
C PRO A 631 -6.71 7.36 17.67
N ASN A 632 -6.81 8.45 18.45
CA ASN A 632 -5.72 8.97 19.31
C ASN A 632 -4.51 9.53 18.56
N GLY A 633 -4.58 9.69 17.24
CA GLY A 633 -3.58 10.37 16.43
C GLY A 633 -3.64 11.90 16.54
N GLU A 634 -2.70 12.57 15.87
CA GLU A 634 -2.65 14.04 15.81
C GLU A 634 -3.87 14.61 15.10
N ILE A 635 -4.44 15.69 15.65
CA ILE A 635 -5.44 16.50 14.97
C ILE A 635 -4.70 17.57 14.17
N THR A 636 -4.81 17.50 12.86
CA THR A 636 -4.17 18.42 11.92
C THR A 636 -5.18 19.45 11.43
N VAL A 637 -4.74 20.70 11.22
CA VAL A 637 -5.59 21.81 10.75
C VAL A 637 -4.94 22.43 9.52
N GLY A 638 -5.59 22.34 8.36
CA GLY A 638 -5.15 22.92 7.10
C GLY A 638 -3.86 22.30 6.52
N LYS A 639 -3.48 21.07 6.91
CA LYS A 639 -2.18 20.46 6.57
C LYS A 639 -1.87 20.39 5.07
N ASP A 640 -2.90 20.24 4.24
CA ASP A 640 -2.78 20.11 2.77
C ASP A 640 -2.99 21.45 2.04
N THR A 641 -3.03 22.55 2.79
CA THR A 641 -3.27 23.91 2.28
C THR A 641 -2.21 24.89 2.80
N GLY A 642 -2.05 26.03 2.14
CA GLY A 642 -1.20 27.12 2.64
C GLY A 642 -1.90 28.01 3.68
N GLY A 643 -1.32 29.17 3.95
CA GLY A 643 -1.84 30.15 4.92
C GLY A 643 -1.06 30.13 6.24
N THR A 644 -0.90 31.30 6.86
CA THR A 644 -0.06 31.48 8.06
C THR A 644 -0.86 31.92 9.28
N THR A 645 -2.19 31.73 9.25
CA THR A 645 -3.09 32.23 10.30
C THR A 645 -4.24 31.26 10.52
N VAL A 646 -4.43 30.88 11.79
CA VAL A 646 -5.65 30.22 12.28
C VAL A 646 -6.38 31.23 13.15
N ASN A 647 -7.56 31.69 12.72
CA ASN A 647 -8.37 32.64 13.46
C ASN A 647 -9.54 31.91 14.15
N VAL A 648 -9.58 31.98 15.48
CA VAL A 648 -10.62 31.33 16.30
C VAL A 648 -11.72 32.31 16.78
N ALA A 649 -11.67 33.57 16.36
CA ALA A 649 -12.71 34.55 16.67
C ALA A 649 -14.07 34.14 16.08
N GLY A 650 -15.13 34.46 16.80
CA GLY A 650 -16.52 34.19 16.42
C GLY A 650 -17.33 35.45 16.22
N LYS A 651 -18.65 35.28 16.10
CA LYS A 651 -19.60 36.40 16.11
C LYS A 651 -19.52 37.21 17.42
N ASP A 652 -19.13 36.56 18.52
CA ASP A 652 -19.00 37.17 19.84
C ASP A 652 -17.57 37.71 20.11
N GLY A 653 -16.71 37.79 19.09
CA GLY A 653 -15.33 38.25 19.21
C GLY A 653 -14.32 37.14 19.45
N ASP A 654 -13.15 37.49 20.01
CA ASP A 654 -12.05 36.56 20.26
C ASP A 654 -12.46 35.45 21.25
N ARG A 655 -11.94 34.23 21.03
CA ARG A 655 -12.22 33.08 21.88
C ARG A 655 -11.00 32.65 22.70
N VAL A 656 -11.25 32.27 23.95
CA VAL A 656 -10.25 31.60 24.79
C VAL A 656 -10.02 30.18 24.24
N VAL A 657 -8.76 29.85 23.94
CA VAL A 657 -8.35 28.49 23.59
C VAL A 657 -7.94 27.75 24.87
N THR A 658 -8.71 26.74 25.27
CA THR A 658 -8.49 25.94 26.49
C THR A 658 -8.23 24.47 26.16
N GLY A 659 -7.86 23.65 27.15
CA GLY A 659 -7.41 22.27 26.94
C GLY A 659 -6.01 22.16 26.34
N VAL A 660 -5.24 23.26 26.35
CA VAL A 660 -3.87 23.33 25.83
C VAL A 660 -2.90 22.74 26.86
N LYS A 661 -2.26 21.62 26.51
CA LYS A 661 -1.18 21.02 27.30
C LYS A 661 0.04 21.96 27.35
N ASP A 662 0.85 21.85 28.41
CA ASP A 662 2.11 22.61 28.52
C ASP A 662 2.98 22.40 27.29
N GLY A 663 3.25 23.48 26.54
CA GLY A 663 4.12 23.46 25.37
C GLY A 663 5.59 23.40 25.75
N ALA A 664 6.46 22.88 24.88
CA ALA A 664 7.89 22.88 25.16
C ALA A 664 8.45 24.32 25.21
N ILE A 665 9.19 24.67 26.28
CA ILE A 665 9.83 25.99 26.42
C ILE A 665 11.28 25.92 25.92
N LYS A 666 11.48 26.19 24.63
CA LYS A 666 12.78 26.27 23.96
C LYS A 666 12.72 27.24 22.76
N ALA A 667 13.86 27.74 22.29
CA ALA A 667 13.93 28.84 21.31
C ALA A 667 13.27 28.52 19.95
N ASP A 668 13.28 27.26 19.54
CA ASP A 668 12.72 26.77 18.27
C ASP A 668 11.32 26.15 18.40
N SER A 669 10.74 26.13 19.61
CA SER A 669 9.42 25.55 19.86
C SER A 669 8.31 26.19 19.03
N LYS A 670 7.36 25.38 18.58
CA LYS A 670 6.15 25.79 17.86
C LYS A 670 4.88 25.51 18.67
N ASP A 671 5.04 25.06 19.91
CA ASP A 671 3.94 24.72 20.80
C ASP A 671 3.36 25.99 21.41
N ALA A 672 2.03 26.03 21.59
CA ALA A 672 1.39 27.11 22.33
C ALA A 672 1.77 27.03 23.82
N VAL A 673 2.01 28.18 24.45
CA VAL A 673 2.13 28.27 25.91
C VAL A 673 0.75 28.45 26.52
N ASN A 674 0.50 27.83 27.67
CA ASN A 674 -0.77 27.97 28.39
C ASN A 674 -0.63 28.87 29.63
N GLY A 675 -1.76 29.08 30.32
CA GLY A 675 -1.81 29.94 31.51
C GLY A 675 -0.97 29.45 32.69
N SER A 676 -0.77 28.13 32.87
CA SER A 676 0.07 27.60 33.97
C SER A 676 1.54 27.94 33.77
N GLN A 677 2.02 27.85 32.53
CA GLN A 677 3.40 28.22 32.21
C GLN A 677 3.65 29.71 32.43
N LEU A 678 2.77 30.57 31.91
CA LEU A 678 2.90 32.03 32.10
C LEU A 678 2.75 32.44 33.57
N ASN A 679 1.81 31.85 34.30
CA ASN A 679 1.67 32.09 35.73
C ASN A 679 2.94 31.68 36.50
N THR A 680 3.58 30.57 36.14
CA THR A 680 4.86 30.17 36.76
C THR A 680 5.93 31.24 36.56
N THR A 681 6.06 31.79 35.34
CA THR A 681 6.95 32.92 35.06
C THR A 681 6.59 34.16 35.89
N ASN A 682 5.32 34.55 35.93
CA ASN A 682 4.87 35.71 36.69
C ASN A 682 5.15 35.57 38.19
N GLN A 683 4.92 34.37 38.75
CA GLN A 683 5.23 34.07 40.15
C GLN A 683 6.73 34.15 40.44
N LYS A 684 7.57 33.65 39.52
CA LYS A 684 9.03 33.76 39.68
C LYS A 684 9.53 35.20 39.62
N ILE A 685 8.94 36.04 38.77
CA ILE A 685 9.29 37.47 38.71
C ILE A 685 9.00 38.16 40.04
N VAL A 686 7.83 37.95 40.64
CA VAL A 686 7.48 38.59 41.92
C VAL A 686 8.29 38.03 43.09
N GLU A 687 8.59 36.73 43.08
CA GLU A 687 9.46 36.08 44.06
C GLU A 687 10.88 36.68 44.02
N TYR A 688 11.45 36.84 42.82
CA TYR A 688 12.80 37.37 42.65
C TYR A 688 12.91 38.86 42.93
N LEU A 689 11.88 39.64 42.63
CA LEU A 689 11.85 41.07 42.98
C LEU A 689 11.64 41.27 44.49
N GLY A 690 10.83 40.42 45.14
CA GLY A 690 10.50 40.58 46.56
C GLY A 690 9.85 41.94 46.86
N GLY A 691 10.10 42.49 48.05
CA GLY A 691 9.62 43.83 48.41
C GLY A 691 8.10 44.02 48.38
N GLY A 692 7.30 42.94 48.45
CA GLY A 692 5.85 43.02 48.30
C GLY A 692 5.35 43.14 46.86
N ALA A 693 6.20 42.92 45.85
CA ALA A 693 5.74 42.73 44.47
C ALA A 693 4.72 41.59 44.38
N GLY A 694 3.74 41.72 43.50
CA GLY A 694 2.67 40.74 43.35
C GLY A 694 2.12 40.69 41.93
N TYR A 695 1.42 39.60 41.60
CA TYR A 695 0.68 39.46 40.36
C TYR A 695 -0.74 39.02 40.68
N ASP A 696 -1.72 39.81 40.25
CA ASP A 696 -3.14 39.53 40.44
C ASP A 696 -3.66 38.80 39.19
N ASN A 697 -4.02 37.52 39.36
CA ASN A 697 -4.51 36.66 38.28
C ASN A 697 -5.91 37.06 37.76
N ILE A 698 -6.67 37.85 38.52
CA ILE A 698 -8.01 38.30 38.14
C ILE A 698 -7.93 39.55 37.28
N THR A 699 -7.16 40.55 37.73
CA THR A 699 -6.96 41.81 36.99
C THR A 699 -5.84 41.72 35.94
N GLN A 700 -5.07 40.63 35.95
CA GLN A 700 -3.94 40.36 35.06
C GLN A 700 -2.87 41.45 35.12
N SER A 701 -2.54 41.92 36.34
CA SER A 701 -1.67 43.07 36.56
C SER A 701 -0.60 42.80 37.62
N PHE A 702 0.59 43.41 37.43
CA PHE A 702 1.66 43.40 38.41
C PHE A 702 1.53 44.57 39.39
N THR A 703 1.74 44.29 40.66
CA THR A 703 2.00 45.29 41.70
C THR A 703 3.50 45.47 41.84
N ASN A 704 3.96 46.71 41.74
CA ASN A 704 5.38 47.04 41.88
C ASN A 704 5.91 46.64 43.27
N PRO A 705 7.19 46.24 43.40
CA PRO A 705 7.83 46.07 44.71
C PRO A 705 7.89 47.40 45.46
N THR A 706 8.16 47.36 46.75
CA THR A 706 8.48 48.51 47.61
C THR A 706 9.76 48.22 48.37
N TYR A 707 10.81 48.97 48.08
CA TYR A 707 12.10 48.91 48.76
C TYR A 707 12.28 50.19 49.58
N ASN A 708 12.42 50.06 50.89
CA ASN A 708 12.67 51.21 51.76
C ASN A 708 14.18 51.45 51.88
N VAL A 709 14.65 52.63 51.45
CA VAL A 709 16.05 53.05 51.58
C VAL A 709 16.08 54.42 52.24
N GLY A 710 16.60 54.48 53.48
CA GLY A 710 16.72 55.73 54.23
C GLY A 710 15.38 56.38 54.60
N GLY A 711 14.31 55.58 54.80
CA GLY A 711 12.98 56.07 55.16
C GLY A 711 12.12 56.56 53.99
N LYS A 712 12.59 56.37 52.75
CA LYS A 712 11.84 56.65 51.51
C LYS A 712 11.64 55.37 50.71
N ASP A 713 10.45 55.23 50.14
CA ASP A 713 10.06 54.05 49.37
C ASP A 713 10.40 54.19 47.88
N TYR A 714 10.97 53.12 47.30
CA TYR A 714 11.31 53.01 45.90
C TYR A 714 10.62 51.79 45.30
N ASN A 715 9.97 51.97 44.15
CA ASN A 715 9.11 50.94 43.57
C ASN A 715 9.76 50.10 42.46
N ASN A 716 11.07 50.20 42.33
CA ASN A 716 11.88 49.45 41.37
C ASN A 716 13.32 49.33 41.89
N VAL A 717 14.02 48.28 41.45
CA VAL A 717 15.38 47.96 41.94
C VAL A 717 16.36 49.07 41.61
N GLY A 718 16.32 49.62 40.40
CA GLY A 718 17.25 50.67 39.95
C GLY A 718 17.20 51.92 40.83
N GLY A 719 16.01 52.40 41.16
CA GLY A 719 15.81 53.54 42.05
C GLY A 719 16.29 53.29 43.48
N ALA A 720 16.07 52.08 44.01
CA ALA A 720 16.55 51.70 45.34
C ALA A 720 18.08 51.61 45.41
N VAL A 721 18.72 51.05 44.38
CA VAL A 721 20.19 50.96 44.26
C VAL A 721 20.82 52.35 44.10
N ASP A 722 20.23 53.23 43.29
CA ASP A 722 20.70 54.62 43.16
C ASP A 722 20.58 55.38 44.49
N ALA A 723 19.52 55.14 45.26
CA ALA A 723 19.33 55.71 46.59
C ALA A 723 20.35 55.19 47.60
N LEU A 724 20.67 53.89 47.58
CA LEU A 724 21.75 53.30 48.40
C LEU A 724 23.10 53.92 48.05
N ASN A 725 23.41 54.04 46.75
CA ASN A 725 24.64 54.68 46.28
C ASN A 725 24.77 56.14 46.78
N LYS A 726 23.68 56.91 46.75
CA LYS A 726 23.64 58.28 47.32
C LYS A 726 23.81 58.27 48.84
N ALA A 727 23.21 57.31 49.54
CA ALA A 727 23.38 57.15 50.98
C ALA A 727 24.83 56.81 51.35
N ASP A 728 25.50 55.95 50.58
CA ASP A 728 26.91 55.60 50.74
C ASP A 728 27.83 56.80 50.45
N GLN A 729 27.56 57.58 49.41
CA GLN A 729 28.29 58.84 49.16
C GLN A 729 28.13 59.85 50.31
N ALA A 730 26.92 59.95 50.88
CA ALA A 730 26.67 60.80 52.04
C ALA A 730 27.38 60.29 53.29
N LEU A 731 27.46 58.97 53.48
CA LEU A 731 28.23 58.34 54.55
C LEU A 731 29.73 58.60 54.39
N ASN A 732 30.26 58.46 53.17
CA ASN A 732 31.64 58.78 52.84
C ASN A 732 31.98 60.24 53.16
N THR A 733 31.10 61.17 52.75
CA THR A 733 31.22 62.59 53.10
C THR A 733 31.21 62.82 54.61
N LYS A 734 30.42 62.04 55.37
CA LYS A 734 30.35 62.14 56.83
C LYS A 734 31.63 61.63 57.49
N ILE A 735 32.24 60.57 56.94
CA ILE A 735 33.55 60.04 57.35
C ILE A 735 34.66 61.06 57.05
N ASP A 736 34.67 61.68 55.86
CA ASP A 736 35.62 62.74 55.51
C ASP A 736 35.52 63.94 56.46
N ASN A 737 34.30 64.33 56.85
CA ASN A 737 34.09 65.38 57.85
C ASN A 737 34.61 64.99 59.25
N VAL A 738 34.54 63.71 59.63
CA VAL A 738 35.16 63.22 60.87
C VAL A 738 36.68 63.31 60.77
N SER A 739 37.27 62.90 59.64
CA SER A 739 38.71 63.03 59.38
C SER A 739 39.17 64.49 59.49
N ASN A 740 38.46 65.43 58.86
CA ASN A 740 38.78 66.87 58.92
C ASN A 740 38.66 67.43 60.35
N ARG A 741 37.64 67.00 61.12
CA ARG A 741 37.47 67.41 62.52
C ARG A 741 38.57 66.82 63.43
N LEU A 742 39.00 65.60 63.15
CA LEU A 742 40.09 64.95 63.87
C LEU A 742 41.42 65.66 63.57
N GLU A 743 41.67 66.02 62.31
CA GLU A 743 42.85 66.76 61.87
C GLU A 743 42.90 68.16 62.50
N GLN A 744 41.78 68.89 62.56
CA GLN A 744 41.71 70.17 63.28
C GLN A 744 41.97 70.02 64.79
N ALA A 745 41.49 68.94 65.42
CA ALA A 745 41.78 68.66 66.83
C ALA A 745 43.27 68.36 67.07
N PHE A 746 43.92 67.64 66.14
CA PHE A 746 45.38 67.40 66.17
C PHE A 746 46.18 68.70 65.95
N TYR A 747 45.79 69.56 65.01
CA TYR A 747 46.43 70.88 64.80
C TYR A 747 46.33 71.78 66.03
N SER A 748 45.17 71.85 66.68
CA SER A 748 44.99 72.62 67.92
C SER A 748 45.82 72.05 69.08
N THR A 749 45.99 70.73 69.14
CA THR A 749 46.84 70.07 70.15
C THR A 749 48.33 70.35 69.89
N ASN A 750 48.76 70.35 68.62
CA ASN A 750 50.15 70.62 68.26
C ASN A 750 50.55 72.08 68.55
N GLN A 751 49.68 73.05 68.24
CA GLN A 751 49.92 74.45 68.61
C GLN A 751 50.01 74.66 70.13
N ARG A 752 49.19 73.94 70.91
CA ARG A 752 49.29 73.99 72.38
C ARG A 752 50.59 73.40 72.90
N ILE A 753 51.14 72.38 72.24
CA ILE A 753 52.45 71.80 72.58
C ILE A 753 53.59 72.78 72.28
N ASP A 754 53.56 73.46 71.12
CA ASP A 754 54.56 74.47 70.77
C ASP A 754 54.51 75.69 71.72
N ASP A 755 53.31 76.13 72.12
CA ASP A 755 53.13 77.21 73.11
C ASP A 755 53.61 76.81 74.51
N VAL A 756 53.45 75.55 74.90
CA VAL A 756 53.99 75.02 76.16
C VAL A 756 55.51 74.96 76.12
N GLU A 757 56.11 74.52 75.01
CA GLU A 757 57.56 74.51 74.83
C GLU A 757 58.15 75.93 74.92
N LYS A 758 57.53 76.90 74.23
CA LYS A 758 57.95 78.32 74.32
C LYS A 758 57.80 78.89 75.73
N ARG A 759 56.67 78.67 76.41
CA ARG A 759 56.46 79.16 77.78
C ARG A 759 57.44 78.51 78.77
N ALA A 760 57.75 77.23 78.60
CA ALA A 760 58.73 76.53 79.44
C ALA A 760 60.15 77.06 79.23
N ASN A 761 60.58 77.24 77.97
CA ASN A 761 61.88 77.81 77.63
C ASN A 761 62.03 79.24 78.14
N ALA A 762 60.97 80.05 78.04
CA ALA A 762 60.95 81.41 78.57
C ALA A 762 61.00 81.46 80.11
N GLY A 763 60.33 80.53 80.81
CA GLY A 763 60.44 80.38 82.26
C GLY A 763 61.86 80.03 82.72
N ILE A 764 62.56 79.16 81.98
CA ILE A 764 63.97 78.82 82.25
C ILE A 764 64.87 80.04 81.99
N ALA A 765 64.65 80.77 80.89
CA ALA A 765 65.37 82.01 80.62
C ALA A 765 65.16 83.03 81.76
N ALA A 766 63.93 83.26 82.22
CA ALA A 766 63.64 84.16 83.34
C ALA A 766 64.37 83.75 84.63
N ALA A 767 64.43 82.45 84.94
CA ALA A 767 65.18 81.95 86.08
C ALA A 767 66.70 82.19 85.94
N MET A 768 67.25 82.01 84.73
CA MET A 768 68.67 82.31 84.44
C MET A 768 69.02 83.80 84.51
N ALA A 769 68.07 84.70 84.20
CA ALA A 769 68.30 86.14 84.23
C ALA A 769 68.35 86.71 85.67
N LEU A 770 67.87 85.96 86.66
CA LEU A 770 67.89 86.35 88.07
C LEU A 770 69.28 86.12 88.68
N GLU A 771 70.20 87.05 88.42
CA GLU A 771 71.55 87.01 88.97
C GLU A 771 71.56 87.31 90.49
N THR A 772 72.62 86.91 91.20
CA THR A 772 72.73 87.13 92.65
C THR A 772 73.38 88.48 92.94
N ALA A 773 72.66 89.40 93.59
CA ALA A 773 73.20 90.70 93.96
C ALA A 773 74.33 90.58 95.02
N PRO A 774 75.41 91.39 94.92
CA PRO A 774 76.58 91.29 95.80
C PRO A 774 76.22 91.42 97.28
N PHE A 775 76.90 90.69 98.16
CA PHE A 775 76.69 90.78 99.61
C PHE A 775 77.54 91.91 100.20
N VAL A 776 76.92 93.03 100.58
CA VAL A 776 77.62 94.18 101.18
C VAL A 776 76.92 94.61 102.47
N PRO A 777 77.57 94.50 103.65
CA PRO A 777 76.96 94.85 104.94
C PRO A 777 76.38 96.27 104.97
N GLY A 778 75.15 96.37 105.50
CA GLY A 778 74.40 97.61 105.67
C GLY A 778 73.90 98.31 104.40
N LYS A 779 74.26 97.84 103.20
CA LYS A 779 73.86 98.46 101.93
C LYS A 779 72.72 97.70 101.25
N TYR A 780 72.03 98.42 100.36
CA TYR A 780 71.21 97.82 99.31
C TYR A 780 72.11 97.59 98.11
N THR A 781 72.10 96.38 97.58
CA THR A 781 72.83 96.01 96.36
C THR A 781 71.84 95.53 95.31
N TYR A 782 72.18 95.74 94.05
CA TYR A 782 71.39 95.29 92.92
C TYR A 782 72.27 94.52 91.93
N ALA A 783 71.67 93.60 91.19
CA ALA A 783 72.24 92.96 90.02
C ALA A 783 71.18 92.92 88.92
N ALA A 784 71.60 93.12 87.68
CA ALA A 784 70.75 93.02 86.52
C ALA A 784 71.38 92.00 85.56
N GLY A 785 70.67 90.91 85.32
CA GLY A 785 71.08 89.86 84.41
C GLY A 785 70.23 89.86 83.15
N ALA A 786 70.85 89.50 82.02
CA ALA A 786 70.16 89.14 80.79
C ALA A 786 70.53 87.70 80.44
N SER A 787 69.56 86.92 79.97
CA SER A 787 69.75 85.51 79.63
C SER A 787 69.05 85.15 78.32
N TYR A 788 69.49 84.04 77.74
CA TYR A 788 68.88 83.43 76.55
C TYR A 788 68.86 81.91 76.72
N HIS A 789 67.70 81.29 76.48
CA HIS A 789 67.55 79.83 76.52
C HIS A 789 66.44 79.38 75.57
N GLY A 790 66.73 78.45 74.67
CA GLY A 790 65.72 77.81 73.81
C GLY A 790 64.92 78.76 72.92
N GLY A 791 65.53 79.83 72.39
CA GLY A 791 64.86 80.81 71.51
C GLY A 791 64.27 82.03 72.23
N GLU A 792 64.19 81.98 73.56
CA GLU A 792 63.57 83.03 74.37
C GLU A 792 64.63 83.83 75.14
N ASN A 793 64.40 85.13 75.29
CA ASN A 793 65.28 86.07 75.98
C ASN A 793 64.63 86.48 77.30
N ALA A 794 65.41 86.71 78.35
CA ALA A 794 64.87 87.26 79.59
C ALA A 794 65.79 88.28 80.25
N VAL A 795 65.16 89.18 81.02
CA VAL A 795 65.83 90.19 81.83
C VAL A 795 65.36 90.05 83.27
N GLY A 796 66.32 90.09 84.20
CA GLY A 796 66.06 89.91 85.62
C GLY A 796 66.77 90.98 86.42
N VAL A 797 66.07 91.54 87.40
CA VAL A 797 66.65 92.47 88.37
C VAL A 797 66.50 91.87 89.74
N THR A 798 67.63 91.73 90.43
CA THR A 798 67.69 91.27 91.82
C THR A 798 68.13 92.42 92.71
N LEU A 799 67.39 92.67 93.77
CA LEU A 799 67.71 93.58 94.86
C LEU A 799 67.99 92.78 96.11
N ARG A 800 69.08 93.12 96.80
CA ARG A 800 69.43 92.52 98.09
C ARG A 800 69.62 93.62 99.13
N LYS A 801 69.06 93.40 100.32
CA LYS A 801 69.36 94.18 101.51
C LYS A 801 70.05 93.28 102.52
N THR A 802 71.29 93.63 102.84
CA THR A 802 72.05 92.99 103.91
C THR A 802 71.96 93.81 105.19
N ALA A 803 71.79 93.13 106.32
CA ALA A 803 71.80 93.72 107.65
C ALA A 803 73.11 94.45 107.93
N ASP A 804 73.05 95.46 108.79
CA ASP A 804 74.23 96.29 109.11
C ASP A 804 75.33 95.47 109.80
N ASN A 805 74.97 94.40 110.51
CA ASN A 805 75.90 93.45 111.10
C ASN A 805 76.46 92.40 110.11
N GLY A 806 76.04 92.43 108.84
CA GLY A 806 76.51 91.50 107.81
C GLY A 806 76.12 90.03 108.04
N ARG A 807 75.20 89.71 108.97
CA ARG A 807 74.86 88.30 109.30
C ARG A 807 73.63 87.75 108.59
N TRP A 808 72.77 88.59 108.04
CA TRP A 808 71.65 88.15 107.20
C TRP A 808 71.39 89.12 106.04
N SER A 809 70.81 88.60 104.96
CA SER A 809 70.34 89.38 103.82
C SER A 809 69.04 88.85 103.26
N ILE A 810 68.14 89.76 102.86
CA ILE A 810 66.94 89.45 102.09
C ILE A 810 67.24 89.79 100.63
N THR A 811 66.92 88.86 99.75
CA THR A 811 67.12 88.98 98.30
C THR A 811 65.77 88.84 97.62
N GLY A 812 65.32 89.87 96.92
CA GLY A 812 64.14 89.85 96.07
C GLY A 812 64.57 90.00 94.62
N GLY A 813 64.03 89.19 93.72
CA GLY A 813 64.31 89.31 92.29
C GLY A 813 63.05 89.17 91.47
N VAL A 814 62.95 89.96 90.40
CA VAL A 814 61.88 89.88 89.41
C VAL A 814 62.52 89.67 88.04
N ALA A 815 61.96 88.78 87.24
CA ALA A 815 62.40 88.56 85.87
C ALA A 815 61.22 88.46 84.92
N ALA A 816 61.42 88.96 83.71
CA ALA A 816 60.47 88.89 82.62
C ALA A 816 61.19 88.33 81.39
N ALA A 817 60.56 87.36 80.72
CA ALA A 817 61.03 86.79 79.47
C ALA A 817 60.23 87.32 78.27
N SER A 818 60.70 87.05 77.05
CA SER A 818 60.04 87.44 75.80
C SER A 818 58.65 86.81 75.61
N GLN A 819 58.36 85.71 76.31
CA GLN A 819 57.05 85.05 76.41
C GLN A 819 56.82 84.53 77.84
N GLY A 820 55.57 84.44 78.30
CA GLY A 820 55.23 83.94 79.64
C GLY A 820 55.10 85.02 80.73
N ASP A 821 54.62 84.60 81.90
CA ASP A 821 54.30 85.49 83.02
C ASP A 821 55.56 85.93 83.79
N PRO A 822 55.57 87.15 84.38
CA PRO A 822 56.69 87.62 85.18
C PRO A 822 56.95 86.70 86.37
N SER A 823 58.21 86.30 86.53
CA SER A 823 58.67 85.44 87.62
C SER A 823 59.19 86.27 88.78
N VAL A 824 58.81 85.90 90.01
CA VAL A 824 59.25 86.57 91.22
C VAL A 824 59.93 85.56 92.13
N ARG A 825 61.10 85.91 92.67
CA ARG A 825 61.79 85.15 93.70
C ARG A 825 62.03 86.01 94.93
N ILE A 826 61.88 85.43 96.11
CA ILE A 826 62.30 86.00 97.38
C ILE A 826 63.09 84.93 98.13
N GLY A 827 64.29 85.27 98.59
CA GLY A 827 65.16 84.40 99.34
C GLY A 827 65.78 85.12 100.53
N ILE A 828 65.97 84.40 101.63
CA ILE A 828 66.64 84.86 102.83
C ILE A 828 67.91 84.03 102.98
N SER A 829 69.05 84.68 103.20
CA SER A 829 70.33 84.00 103.42
C SER A 829 71.05 84.62 104.60
N GLY A 830 71.64 83.80 105.47
CA GLY A 830 72.37 84.25 106.65
C GLY A 830 73.45 83.25 107.06
N VAL A 831 74.32 83.68 107.97
CA VAL A 831 75.40 82.86 108.54
C VAL A 831 75.03 82.50 109.98
N ILE A 832 75.08 81.22 110.31
CA ILE A 832 74.84 80.66 111.64
C ILE A 832 76.18 80.09 112.12
N ASP A 833 76.59 80.39 113.35
CA ASP A 833 77.81 79.84 113.98
C ASP A 833 77.58 78.42 114.50
#